data_AF-A0A933FCN3-F1
#
_entry.id   AF-A0A933FCN3-F1
#
_cell.length_a   1.000
_cell.length_b   1.000
_cell.length_c   1.000
_cell.angle_alpha   90.00
_cell.angle_beta   90.00
_cell.angle_gamma   90.00
#
_symmetry.space_group_name_H-M   'P 1'
#
loop_
_entity.id
_entity.type
_entity.pdbx_description
1 polymer ?
#
loop_
_entity_poly.entity_id
_entity_poly.type
_entity_poly.pdbx_seq_one_letter_code
_entity_poly.pdbx_strand_id
1 'polypeptide(L)'
;ISGKRIVLGSGDLSEALRASVTVPLLFSPVRRDTTQLLDGGLTSNIPADVARDWGADVVVVVDVTSPLRSVSDLNAPWEIADQIIGIAMQLANQEQLRNADHIIRPAIGSHLSTDFRELDTLIQRGRESARPVAVALRARLLGETRQEREQVYQPARFVVNLAETPETWPGVPVNLQGPAISLSDVRSFLADLHETGDFARVEVQVNQFQDSTVFALRADLHPFLREVEIRGNSVMPADSLRPVFDGLTGRRLNAHAIRAAMEDLLDAYRRNGYSLARIISADLDTTTGRATVIVSEGVVDRRIIVGTTKTKDYVIWRELPWNEREVFKVEKVADGLNNLYGTNLFEQVSIKTREEGKEQIVVIHARERYTRLIRLGMTIDNERNIQPSIDVRDENFLGIGSELGARFFGGLRNRLFLGEFKASRIFNSYLTFNISAYYDLKDVNVFKDEFLSSKRWDRVRTGEYRQVRQGVSMSFGTQLERLGQFTVEGRTERQRLWSIFGMPIDTARALSVSSLKIGTKIDSRDRFPYPRDGVVMEFTYESGLVKNKEKVGFTKMYFNYESYSTPFPRQTFRPKIMFGFGDETLPLTEQFSLGGQERFFGYREDNARGRQLLLVSLRYRYQLPIELLFDTYAMVRYDLGHIWEKAEQIRLKDLRHGIGVGLGLDTPIGPAEVFVGRAFFIRKDLFENPLSFGPVSTYFRIGYAF
;
A
#
# COMPACT_ATOMS: atom_id res chain seq x y z
N ILE A 1 -22.97 -10.45 -14.50
CA ILE A 1 -21.60 -10.81 -14.94
C ILE A 1 -21.79 -11.75 -16.14
N SER A 2 -21.41 -11.33 -17.35
CA SER A 2 -21.71 -12.07 -18.59
C SER A 2 -20.51 -12.84 -19.16
N GLY A 3 -19.30 -12.62 -18.64
CA GLY A 3 -18.06 -13.18 -19.21
C GLY A 3 -17.71 -12.63 -20.62
N LYS A 4 -18.43 -11.62 -21.11
CA LYS A 4 -18.25 -11.07 -22.45
C LYS A 4 -16.95 -10.27 -22.53
N ARG A 5 -16.12 -10.58 -23.53
CA ARG A 5 -14.92 -9.78 -23.88
C ARG A 5 -15.31 -8.36 -24.26
N ILE A 6 -14.58 -7.37 -23.75
CA ILE A 6 -14.74 -5.95 -24.08
C ILE A 6 -13.36 -5.39 -24.47
N VAL A 7 -13.24 -4.92 -25.71
CA VAL A 7 -12.01 -4.26 -26.21
C VAL A 7 -12.12 -2.76 -25.95
N LEU A 8 -11.15 -2.21 -25.23
CA LEU A 8 -11.12 -0.80 -24.86
C LEU A 8 -10.33 0.01 -25.88
N GLY A 9 -10.96 0.41 -26.98
CA GLY A 9 -10.33 1.22 -28.04
C GLY A 9 -10.36 2.74 -27.80
N SER A 10 -11.09 3.20 -26.77
CA SER A 10 -11.21 4.62 -26.45
C SER A 10 -11.59 4.86 -24.98
N GLY A 11 -11.40 6.09 -24.53
CA GLY A 11 -11.68 6.53 -23.17
C GLY A 11 -10.42 6.78 -22.35
N ASP A 12 -10.51 6.57 -21.05
CA ASP A 12 -9.41 6.85 -20.14
C ASP A 12 -8.37 5.72 -20.12
N LEU A 13 -7.11 6.06 -20.42
CA LEU A 13 -6.03 5.08 -20.46
C LEU A 13 -5.76 4.48 -19.07
N SER A 14 -5.81 5.26 -17.99
CA SER A 14 -5.56 4.75 -16.63
C SER A 14 -6.63 3.76 -16.18
N GLU A 15 -7.89 4.02 -16.51
CA GLU A 15 -9.02 3.12 -16.28
C GLU A 15 -8.91 1.86 -17.13
N ALA A 16 -8.54 2.00 -18.41
CA ALA A 16 -8.34 0.86 -19.31
C ALA A 16 -7.20 -0.04 -18.83
N LEU A 17 -6.07 0.55 -18.45
CA LEU A 17 -4.94 -0.18 -17.86
C LEU A 17 -5.37 -0.87 -16.57
N ARG A 18 -6.04 -0.16 -15.65
CA ARG A 18 -6.52 -0.73 -14.38
C ARG A 18 -7.45 -1.91 -14.63
N ALA A 19 -8.43 -1.77 -15.52
CA ALA A 19 -9.35 -2.85 -15.89
C ALA A 19 -8.58 -4.05 -16.47
N SER A 20 -7.58 -3.79 -17.32
CA SER A 20 -6.75 -4.82 -17.94
C SER A 20 -5.80 -5.54 -16.96
N VAL A 21 -5.47 -4.95 -15.82
CA VAL A 21 -4.60 -5.58 -14.78
C VAL A 21 -5.39 -6.04 -13.55
N THR A 22 -6.73 -6.05 -13.62
CA THR A 22 -7.59 -6.51 -12.52
C THR A 22 -7.72 -8.03 -12.55
N VAL A 23 -6.64 -8.71 -12.18
CA VAL A 23 -6.57 -10.17 -12.14
C VAL A 23 -7.65 -10.73 -11.20
N PRO A 24 -8.48 -11.68 -11.65
CA PRO A 24 -9.48 -12.34 -10.80
C PRO A 24 -8.86 -12.89 -9.51
N LEU A 25 -9.65 -12.95 -8.43
CA LEU A 25 -9.25 -13.38 -7.08
C LEU A 25 -8.29 -12.44 -6.33
N LEU A 26 -7.46 -11.66 -7.03
CA LEU A 26 -6.50 -10.74 -6.44
C LEU A 26 -7.05 -9.32 -6.29
N PHE A 27 -7.84 -8.86 -7.26
CA PHE A 27 -8.32 -7.48 -7.31
C PHE A 27 -9.84 -7.37 -7.48
N SER A 28 -10.38 -6.27 -6.98
CA SER A 28 -11.80 -5.90 -7.16
C SER A 28 -12.07 -5.45 -8.60
N PRO A 29 -13.17 -5.89 -9.24
CA PRO A 29 -13.55 -5.48 -10.60
C PRO A 29 -13.59 -3.95 -10.77
N VAL A 30 -13.11 -3.47 -11.94
CA VAL A 30 -13.21 -2.05 -12.32
C VAL A 30 -14.59 -1.80 -12.90
N ARG A 31 -15.33 -0.86 -12.32
CA ARG A 31 -16.66 -0.50 -12.82
C ARG A 31 -16.54 0.58 -13.91
N ARG A 32 -17.04 0.28 -15.10
CA ARG A 32 -17.19 1.22 -16.23
C ARG A 32 -18.65 1.26 -16.66
N ASP A 33 -19.28 2.42 -16.53
CA ASP A 33 -20.72 2.62 -16.76
C ASP A 33 -21.58 1.59 -16.01
N THR A 34 -22.32 0.75 -16.75
CA THR A 34 -23.17 -0.33 -16.22
C THR A 34 -22.44 -1.68 -16.12
N THR A 35 -21.16 -1.73 -16.50
CA THR A 35 -20.37 -2.96 -16.57
C THR A 35 -19.35 -3.05 -15.44
N GLN A 36 -19.01 -4.29 -15.06
CA GLN A 36 -17.86 -4.58 -14.21
C GLN A 36 -16.84 -5.34 -15.05
N LEU A 37 -15.65 -4.77 -15.16
CA LEU A 37 -14.54 -5.27 -15.95
C LEU A 37 -13.54 -5.98 -15.03
N LEU A 38 -13.03 -7.09 -15.51
CA LEU A 38 -11.90 -7.82 -14.97
C LEU A 38 -10.85 -7.91 -16.07
N ASP A 39 -9.66 -8.38 -15.70
CA ASP A 39 -8.61 -8.70 -16.65
C ASP A 39 -9.15 -9.64 -17.76
N GLY A 40 -8.81 -9.29 -19.01
CA GLY A 40 -9.22 -10.00 -20.20
C GLY A 40 -8.52 -11.35 -20.38
N GLY A 41 -7.55 -11.71 -19.54
CA GLY A 41 -6.67 -12.86 -19.67
C GLY A 41 -7.39 -14.19 -19.88
N LEU A 42 -8.52 -14.40 -19.20
CA LEU A 42 -9.38 -15.59 -19.37
C LEU A 42 -10.04 -15.70 -20.77
N THR A 43 -10.13 -14.59 -21.49
CA THR A 43 -10.78 -14.51 -22.81
C THR A 43 -9.80 -14.28 -23.95
N SER A 44 -8.77 -13.45 -23.73
CA SER A 44 -7.77 -13.06 -24.71
C SER A 44 -6.60 -12.39 -23.98
N ASN A 45 -5.70 -13.18 -23.38
CA ASN A 45 -4.46 -12.68 -22.77
C ASN A 45 -3.47 -12.18 -23.84
N ILE A 46 -3.57 -12.69 -25.06
CA ILE A 46 -2.82 -12.24 -26.23
C ILE A 46 -3.85 -11.77 -27.28
N PRO A 47 -4.19 -10.48 -27.38
CA PRO A 47 -5.25 -10.00 -28.27
C PRO A 47 -4.76 -9.81 -29.72
N ALA A 48 -4.20 -10.86 -30.32
CA ALA A 48 -3.67 -10.82 -31.68
C ALA A 48 -4.77 -10.65 -32.75
N ASP A 49 -5.96 -11.20 -32.50
CA ASP A 49 -7.13 -10.97 -33.34
C ASP A 49 -7.55 -9.50 -33.37
N VAL A 50 -7.55 -8.82 -32.22
CA VAL A 50 -7.87 -7.40 -32.12
C VAL A 50 -6.90 -6.56 -32.96
N ALA A 51 -5.60 -6.87 -32.94
CA ALA A 51 -4.62 -6.17 -33.75
C ALA A 51 -4.89 -6.34 -35.25
N ARG A 52 -5.29 -7.54 -35.70
CA ARG A 52 -5.74 -7.80 -37.08
C ARG A 52 -6.99 -7.01 -37.42
N ASP A 53 -8.00 -7.04 -36.55
CA ASP A 53 -9.26 -6.33 -36.74
C ASP A 53 -9.07 -4.81 -36.83
N TRP A 54 -8.02 -4.28 -36.18
CA TRP A 54 -7.62 -2.87 -36.27
C TRP A 54 -6.83 -2.54 -37.56
N GLY A 55 -6.62 -3.51 -38.44
CA GLY A 55 -6.01 -3.31 -39.74
C GLY A 55 -4.48 -3.43 -39.76
N ALA A 56 -3.87 -4.12 -38.78
CA ALA A 56 -2.43 -4.34 -38.80
C ALA A 56 -2.00 -5.27 -39.95
N ASP A 57 -1.10 -4.80 -40.82
CA ASP A 57 -0.54 -5.57 -41.93
C ASP A 57 0.35 -6.74 -41.44
N VAL A 58 1.03 -6.51 -40.32
CA VAL A 58 1.91 -7.48 -39.66
C VAL A 58 1.63 -7.48 -38.16
N VAL A 59 1.35 -8.66 -37.59
CA VAL A 59 1.12 -8.87 -36.17
C VAL A 59 2.28 -9.67 -35.55
N VAL A 60 2.99 -9.03 -34.62
CA VAL A 60 4.08 -9.64 -33.86
C VAL A 60 3.62 -9.86 -32.42
N VAL A 61 3.62 -11.11 -31.97
CA VAL A 61 3.29 -11.47 -30.59
C VAL A 61 4.54 -11.74 -29.79
N VAL A 62 4.60 -11.20 -28.57
CA VAL A 62 5.60 -11.57 -27.56
C VAL A 62 4.91 -12.36 -26.46
N ASP A 63 5.14 -13.67 -26.43
CA ASP A 63 4.52 -14.60 -25.49
C ASP A 63 5.45 -14.83 -24.29
N VAL A 64 5.10 -14.19 -23.17
CA VAL A 64 5.79 -14.27 -21.86
C VAL A 64 4.95 -15.03 -20.83
N THR A 65 4.05 -15.91 -21.27
CA THR A 65 3.23 -16.69 -20.34
C THR A 65 4.09 -17.63 -19.50
N SER A 66 3.89 -17.60 -18.18
CA SER A 66 4.61 -18.47 -17.25
C SER A 66 4.18 -19.94 -17.43
N PRO A 67 5.08 -20.92 -17.19
CA PRO A 67 4.69 -22.32 -17.14
C PRO A 67 3.71 -22.59 -16.00
N LEU A 68 2.96 -23.69 -16.11
CA LEU A 68 2.08 -24.17 -15.04
C LEU A 68 2.90 -24.63 -13.82
N ARG A 69 2.35 -24.46 -12.61
CA ARG A 69 2.99 -24.87 -11.35
C ARG A 69 3.18 -26.40 -11.29
N SER A 70 4.21 -26.83 -10.56
CA SER A 70 4.42 -28.25 -10.26
C SER A 70 3.48 -28.74 -9.15
N VAL A 71 3.30 -30.05 -9.00
CA VAL A 71 2.41 -30.63 -7.98
C VAL A 71 2.83 -30.24 -6.56
N SER A 72 4.15 -30.10 -6.31
CA SER A 72 4.68 -29.66 -5.01
C SER A 72 4.41 -28.19 -4.69
N ASP A 73 4.02 -27.38 -5.67
CA ASP A 73 3.76 -25.94 -5.53
C ASP A 73 2.25 -25.62 -5.40
N LEU A 74 1.40 -26.64 -5.22
CA LEU A 74 -0.05 -26.54 -5.09
C LEU A 74 -0.50 -26.96 -3.69
N ASN A 75 -0.07 -26.21 -2.67
CA ASN A 75 -0.28 -26.55 -1.27
C ASN A 75 -1.55 -25.90 -0.69
N ALA A 76 -2.12 -24.91 -1.37
CA ALA A 76 -3.27 -24.17 -0.87
C ALA A 76 -4.43 -24.04 -1.89
N PRO A 77 -5.69 -23.92 -1.43
CA PRO A 77 -6.86 -23.81 -2.32
C PRO A 77 -6.79 -22.65 -3.31
N TRP A 78 -6.19 -21.51 -2.93
CA TRP A 78 -6.03 -20.37 -3.84
C TRP A 78 -5.00 -20.62 -4.93
N GLU A 79 -3.95 -21.41 -4.67
CA GLU A 79 -2.95 -21.81 -5.67
C GLU A 79 -3.57 -22.76 -6.70
N ILE A 80 -4.48 -23.63 -6.24
CA ILE A 80 -5.26 -24.50 -7.13
C ILE A 80 -6.20 -23.65 -8.00
N ALA A 81 -6.87 -22.65 -7.42
CA ALA A 81 -7.75 -21.75 -8.17
C ALA A 81 -6.98 -20.94 -9.23
N ASP A 82 -5.81 -20.41 -8.86
CA ASP A 82 -4.88 -19.72 -9.77
C ASP A 82 -4.41 -20.64 -10.91
N GLN A 83 -4.04 -21.89 -10.59
CA GLN A 83 -3.67 -22.91 -11.58
C GLN A 83 -4.80 -23.19 -12.58
N ILE A 84 -6.06 -23.28 -12.12
CA ILE A 84 -7.23 -23.48 -12.99
C ILE A 84 -7.38 -22.29 -13.96
N ILE A 85 -7.21 -21.06 -13.46
CA ILE A 85 -7.23 -19.85 -14.29
C ILE A 85 -6.10 -19.89 -15.33
N GLY A 86 -4.88 -20.22 -14.91
CA GLY A 86 -3.72 -20.33 -15.81
C GLY A 86 -3.92 -21.34 -16.93
N ILE A 87 -4.52 -22.50 -16.64
CA ILE A 87 -4.87 -23.52 -17.64
C ILE A 87 -5.89 -22.95 -18.65
N ALA A 88 -6.95 -22.30 -18.17
CA ALA A 88 -7.97 -21.70 -19.04
C ALA A 88 -7.37 -20.60 -19.94
N MET A 89 -6.46 -19.77 -19.41
CA MET A 89 -5.76 -18.75 -20.18
C MET A 89 -4.87 -19.36 -21.27
N GLN A 90 -4.12 -20.43 -20.97
CA GLN A 90 -3.29 -21.10 -21.97
C GLN A 90 -4.11 -21.65 -23.14
N LEU A 91 -5.30 -22.21 -22.88
CA LEU A 91 -6.20 -22.66 -23.93
C LEU A 91 -6.68 -21.51 -24.83
N ALA A 92 -7.05 -20.37 -24.24
CA ALA A 92 -7.44 -19.18 -25.00
C ALA A 92 -6.29 -18.62 -25.86
N ASN A 93 -5.06 -18.67 -25.34
CA ASN A 93 -3.87 -18.16 -26.04
C ASN A 93 -3.51 -18.97 -27.27
N GLN A 94 -3.75 -20.29 -27.28
CA GLN A 94 -3.45 -21.12 -28.43
C GLN A 94 -4.20 -20.69 -29.69
N GLU A 95 -5.48 -20.29 -29.57
CA GLU A 95 -6.24 -19.75 -30.70
C GLU A 95 -5.70 -18.38 -31.14
N GLN A 96 -5.35 -17.51 -30.18
CA GLN A 96 -4.84 -16.17 -30.48
C GLN A 96 -3.52 -16.18 -31.23
N LEU A 97 -2.61 -17.09 -30.88
CA LEU A 97 -1.31 -17.23 -31.53
C LEU A 97 -1.41 -17.56 -33.02
N ARG A 98 -2.54 -18.10 -33.50
CA ARG A 98 -2.79 -18.37 -34.93
C ARG A 98 -2.96 -17.09 -35.75
N ASN A 99 -3.30 -15.97 -35.12
CA ASN A 99 -3.46 -14.68 -35.77
C ASN A 99 -2.15 -13.88 -35.89
N ALA A 100 -1.07 -14.37 -35.30
CA ALA A 100 0.25 -13.74 -35.34
C ALA A 100 1.04 -14.16 -36.60
N ASP A 101 1.72 -13.20 -37.24
CA ASP A 101 2.69 -13.50 -38.31
C ASP A 101 4.03 -13.97 -37.73
N HIS A 102 4.42 -13.39 -36.59
CA HIS A 102 5.64 -13.74 -35.89
C HIS A 102 5.37 -13.88 -34.39
N ILE A 103 5.95 -14.91 -33.77
CA ILE A 103 5.83 -15.17 -32.34
C ILE A 103 7.23 -15.19 -31.74
N ILE A 104 7.46 -14.33 -30.75
CA ILE A 104 8.70 -14.24 -29.97
C ILE A 104 8.42 -14.85 -28.60
N ARG A 105 9.20 -15.88 -28.23
CA ARG A 105 9.14 -16.54 -26.92
C ARG A 105 10.47 -16.42 -26.20
N PRO A 106 10.64 -15.42 -25.32
CA PRO A 106 11.84 -15.32 -24.49
C PRO A 106 11.97 -16.52 -23.55
N ALA A 107 13.20 -17.01 -23.35
CA ALA A 107 13.46 -18.11 -22.43
C ALA A 107 13.35 -17.66 -20.96
N ILE A 108 12.14 -17.58 -20.42
CA ILE A 108 11.87 -17.08 -19.05
C ILE A 108 12.03 -18.16 -17.95
N GLY A 109 12.40 -19.39 -18.28
CA GLY A 109 12.68 -20.45 -17.30
C GLY A 109 11.51 -20.70 -16.33
N SER A 110 11.80 -20.73 -15.03
CA SER A 110 10.82 -20.91 -13.95
C SER A 110 10.37 -19.60 -13.28
N HIS A 111 10.62 -18.45 -13.90
CA HIS A 111 10.17 -17.17 -13.35
C HIS A 111 8.65 -17.05 -13.46
N LEU A 112 8.01 -16.78 -12.32
CA LEU A 112 6.57 -16.52 -12.24
C LEU A 112 6.27 -15.07 -12.62
N SER A 113 5.02 -14.77 -12.98
CA SER A 113 4.55 -13.39 -13.25
C SER A 113 4.70 -12.45 -12.06
N THR A 114 4.90 -12.99 -10.85
CA THR A 114 5.11 -12.25 -9.60
C THR A 114 6.58 -12.14 -9.19
N ASP A 115 7.52 -12.70 -9.95
CA ASP A 115 8.96 -12.69 -9.64
C ASP A 115 9.69 -11.55 -10.36
N PHE A 116 10.06 -10.50 -9.63
CA PHE A 116 10.74 -9.31 -10.16
C PHE A 116 12.27 -9.34 -9.98
N ARG A 117 12.85 -10.51 -9.68
CA ARG A 117 14.32 -10.67 -9.61
C ARG A 117 14.89 -10.84 -11.02
N GLU A 118 16.15 -10.47 -11.22
CA GLU A 118 16.91 -10.72 -12.47
C GLU A 118 16.34 -10.03 -13.74
N LEU A 119 15.76 -8.83 -13.59
CA LEU A 119 15.15 -8.07 -14.70
C LEU A 119 16.10 -7.87 -15.90
N ASP A 120 17.37 -7.52 -15.65
CA ASP A 120 18.35 -7.32 -16.72
C ASP A 120 18.56 -8.58 -17.57
N THR A 121 18.58 -9.75 -16.92
CA THR A 121 18.68 -11.06 -17.58
C THR A 121 17.47 -11.32 -18.47
N LEU A 122 16.25 -11.05 -17.96
CA LEU A 122 15.01 -11.24 -18.72
C LEU A 122 14.94 -10.29 -19.93
N ILE A 123 15.34 -9.03 -19.77
CA ILE A 123 15.43 -8.05 -20.86
C ILE A 123 16.40 -8.53 -21.95
N GLN A 124 17.57 -9.03 -21.54
CA GLN A 124 18.57 -9.54 -22.48
C GLN A 124 18.06 -10.74 -23.27
N ARG A 125 17.42 -11.72 -22.61
CA ARG A 125 16.81 -12.88 -23.29
C ARG A 125 15.69 -12.47 -24.25
N GLY A 126 14.93 -11.43 -23.91
CA GLY A 126 13.95 -10.82 -24.81
C GLY A 126 14.58 -10.26 -26.08
N ARG A 127 15.69 -9.50 -25.94
CA ARG A 127 16.45 -8.96 -27.09
C ARG A 127 17.00 -10.04 -28.00
N GLU A 128 17.60 -11.08 -27.42
CA GLU A 128 18.15 -12.21 -28.17
C GLU A 128 17.06 -12.94 -28.97
N SER A 129 15.89 -13.13 -28.38
CA SER A 129 14.75 -13.79 -29.02
C SER A 129 14.10 -12.94 -30.12
N ALA A 130 14.12 -11.61 -30.00
CA ALA A 130 13.52 -10.69 -30.97
C ALA A 130 14.41 -10.43 -32.20
N ARG A 131 15.74 -10.52 -32.05
CA ARG A 131 16.73 -10.19 -33.11
C ARG A 131 16.48 -10.88 -34.46
N PRO A 132 16.25 -12.21 -34.56
CA PRO A 132 16.02 -12.86 -35.85
C PRO A 132 14.71 -12.38 -36.52
N VAL A 133 13.66 -12.11 -35.74
CA VAL A 133 12.38 -11.61 -36.24
C VAL A 133 12.54 -10.20 -36.81
N ALA A 134 13.28 -9.33 -36.12
CA ALA A 134 13.55 -7.97 -36.58
C ALA A 134 14.26 -7.94 -37.95
N VAL A 135 15.22 -8.85 -38.18
CA VAL A 135 15.93 -8.98 -39.47
C VAL A 135 14.96 -9.39 -40.59
N ALA A 136 14.09 -10.38 -40.33
CA ALA A 136 13.11 -10.84 -41.31
C ALA A 136 12.07 -9.76 -41.67
N LEU A 137 11.58 -9.03 -40.66
CA LEU A 137 10.63 -7.93 -40.86
C LEU A 137 11.20 -6.81 -41.71
N ARG A 138 12.46 -6.42 -41.44
CA ARG A 138 13.15 -5.39 -42.22
C ARG A 138 13.24 -5.77 -43.70
N ALA A 139 13.55 -7.03 -44.00
CA ALA A 139 13.64 -7.50 -45.38
C ALA A 139 12.27 -7.47 -46.11
N ARG A 140 11.19 -7.85 -45.41
CA ARG A 140 9.82 -7.82 -45.97
C ARG A 140 9.36 -6.40 -46.32
N LEU A 141 9.50 -5.47 -45.37
CA LEU A 141 9.03 -4.09 -45.54
C LEU A 141 9.75 -3.36 -46.69
N LEU A 142 11.05 -3.61 -46.87
CA LEU A 142 11.83 -3.04 -47.98
C LEU A 142 11.47 -3.67 -49.35
N GLY A 143 10.96 -4.90 -49.36
CA GLY A 143 10.54 -5.59 -50.58
C GLY A 143 9.20 -5.08 -51.14
N GLU A 144 8.27 -4.70 -50.28
CA GLU A 144 6.94 -4.21 -50.66
C GLU A 144 6.97 -2.80 -51.31
N THR A 145 7.95 -1.95 -50.97
CA THR A 145 8.11 -0.60 -51.55
C THR A 145 8.52 -0.60 -53.04
N ARG A 146 9.05 -1.72 -53.57
CA ARG A 146 9.52 -1.86 -54.95
C ARG A 146 8.44 -2.22 -55.99
N GLN A 147 7.18 -2.45 -55.59
CA GLN A 147 6.15 -3.01 -56.49
C GLN A 147 5.20 -2.00 -57.18
N GLU A 148 5.29 -0.69 -56.94
CA GLU A 148 4.54 0.31 -57.73
C GLU A 148 5.12 0.43 -59.15
N ARG A 149 4.28 0.48 -60.20
CA ARG A 149 4.71 0.56 -61.61
C ARG A 149 5.71 1.71 -61.83
N GLU A 150 6.98 1.35 -61.99
CA GLU A 150 8.07 2.30 -62.11
C GLU A 150 8.04 3.04 -63.46
N GLN A 151 7.90 4.36 -63.40
CA GLN A 151 8.13 5.22 -64.55
C GLN A 151 9.64 5.42 -64.70
N VAL A 152 10.19 4.88 -65.79
CA VAL A 152 11.63 4.89 -66.07
C VAL A 152 11.93 5.95 -67.13
N TYR A 153 12.86 6.85 -66.85
CA TYR A 153 13.25 7.94 -67.74
C TYR A 153 14.56 7.62 -68.46
N GLN A 154 14.59 7.72 -69.81
CA GLN A 154 15.78 7.58 -70.64
C GLN A 154 15.85 8.65 -71.76
N PRO A 155 17.03 9.16 -72.12
CA PRO A 155 18.27 9.14 -71.34
C PRO A 155 18.18 10.17 -70.20
N ALA A 156 18.49 9.75 -68.97
CA ALA A 156 18.38 10.60 -67.79
C ALA A 156 19.76 11.13 -67.35
N ARG A 157 19.85 12.43 -67.03
CA ARG A 157 21.04 13.09 -66.50
C ARG A 157 20.73 13.70 -65.14
N PHE A 158 21.44 13.29 -64.10
CA PHE A 158 21.32 13.89 -62.77
C PHE A 158 22.27 15.09 -62.64
N VAL A 159 21.75 16.24 -62.24
CA VAL A 159 22.52 17.48 -62.04
C VAL A 159 22.30 17.93 -60.60
N VAL A 160 23.37 18.04 -59.84
CA VAL A 160 23.35 18.53 -58.47
C VAL A 160 23.65 20.01 -58.48
N ASN A 161 22.69 20.85 -58.09
CA ASN A 161 22.86 22.30 -58.05
C ASN A 161 22.75 22.78 -56.61
N LEU A 162 23.90 22.97 -55.97
CA LEU A 162 24.02 23.31 -54.55
C LEU A 162 24.25 24.80 -54.40
N ALA A 163 23.51 25.44 -53.48
CA ALA A 163 23.67 26.86 -53.19
C ALA A 163 25.01 27.17 -52.46
N GLU A 164 25.64 26.17 -51.82
CA GLU A 164 26.99 26.23 -51.26
C GLU A 164 27.74 24.91 -51.56
N THR A 165 29.01 24.98 -51.96
CA THR A 165 29.90 23.80 -52.09
C THR A 165 30.92 23.75 -50.93
N PRO A 166 30.70 22.96 -49.88
CA PRO A 166 31.73 22.55 -48.93
C PRO A 166 32.48 21.32 -49.45
N GLU A 167 33.79 21.30 -49.26
CA GLU A 167 34.73 20.23 -49.71
C GLU A 167 34.51 18.85 -49.04
N THR A 168 33.55 18.70 -48.13
CA THR A 168 33.34 17.48 -47.35
C THR A 168 31.86 17.25 -47.03
N TRP A 169 31.09 16.74 -48.01
CA TRP A 169 29.82 16.08 -47.69
C TRP A 169 30.12 14.61 -47.34
N PRO A 170 29.76 14.13 -46.14
CA PRO A 170 29.83 12.71 -45.84
C PRO A 170 28.68 12.01 -46.55
N GLY A 171 28.97 11.34 -47.67
CA GLY A 171 28.12 10.26 -48.15
C GLY A 171 26.91 10.62 -49.01
N VAL A 172 26.93 11.70 -49.81
CA VAL A 172 26.02 11.74 -50.98
C VAL A 172 26.46 10.62 -51.92
N PRO A 173 25.61 9.64 -52.24
CA PRO A 173 25.94 8.67 -53.26
C PRO A 173 26.07 9.42 -54.60
N VAL A 174 27.30 9.65 -55.08
CA VAL A 174 27.58 10.46 -56.29
C VAL A 174 27.13 9.74 -57.58
N ASN A 175 26.40 8.63 -57.54
CA ASN A 175 26.06 7.87 -58.75
C ASN A 175 24.58 7.46 -58.85
N LEU A 176 23.70 8.45 -59.03
CA LEU A 176 22.52 8.32 -59.89
C LEU A 176 22.92 8.65 -61.34
N GLN A 177 23.90 7.93 -61.90
CA GLN A 177 24.26 8.04 -63.32
C GLN A 177 24.05 6.68 -63.98
N GLY A 178 23.11 6.64 -64.92
CA GLY A 178 22.77 5.44 -65.67
C GLY A 178 21.95 5.77 -66.91
N PRO A 179 21.83 4.84 -67.87
CA PRO A 179 21.03 5.04 -69.08
C PRO A 179 19.53 5.22 -68.76
N ALA A 180 19.09 4.77 -67.59
CA ALA A 180 17.73 4.87 -67.07
C ALA A 180 17.72 5.20 -65.57
N ILE A 181 16.85 6.12 -65.15
CA ILE A 181 16.57 6.41 -63.73
C ILE A 181 15.06 6.30 -63.51
N SER A 182 14.63 5.59 -62.47
CA SER A 182 13.21 5.49 -62.10
C SER A 182 12.84 6.50 -61.01
N LEU A 183 11.53 6.73 -60.82
CA LEU A 183 11.05 7.53 -59.68
C LEU A 183 11.34 6.89 -58.31
N SER A 184 11.41 5.56 -58.22
CA SER A 184 11.73 4.85 -56.97
C SER A 184 13.20 5.06 -56.59
N ASP A 185 14.12 5.07 -57.57
CA ASP A 185 15.53 5.40 -57.36
C ASP A 185 15.69 6.83 -56.80
N VAL A 186 14.96 7.80 -57.36
CA VAL A 186 14.97 9.19 -56.89
C VAL A 186 14.36 9.32 -55.50
N ARG A 187 13.26 8.61 -55.22
CA ARG A 187 12.63 8.59 -53.88
C ARG A 187 13.54 7.95 -52.83
N SER A 188 14.18 6.83 -53.15
CA SER A 188 15.16 6.18 -52.27
C SER A 188 16.33 7.11 -51.98
N PHE A 189 16.87 7.77 -53.01
CA PHE A 189 17.95 8.74 -52.84
C PHE A 189 17.55 9.96 -52.01
N LEU A 190 16.36 10.51 -52.22
CA LEU A 190 15.82 11.57 -51.38
C LEU A 190 15.59 11.11 -49.94
N ALA A 191 15.14 9.87 -49.74
CA ALA A 191 14.97 9.27 -48.42
C ALA A 191 16.32 9.08 -47.71
N ASP A 192 17.35 8.57 -48.41
CA ASP A 192 18.71 8.41 -47.87
C ASP A 192 19.30 9.77 -47.46
N LEU A 193 19.11 10.81 -48.27
CA LEU A 193 19.54 12.19 -47.95
C LEU A 193 18.77 12.78 -46.77
N HIS A 194 17.45 12.56 -46.70
CA HIS A 194 16.65 12.96 -45.54
C HIS A 194 17.06 12.18 -44.27
N GLU A 195 17.46 10.92 -44.42
CA GLU A 195 17.92 10.06 -43.33
C GLU A 195 19.29 10.50 -42.78
N THR A 196 20.11 11.27 -43.52
CA THR A 196 21.31 11.88 -42.91
C THR A 196 20.94 12.95 -41.89
N GLY A 197 19.84 13.66 -42.11
CA GLY A 197 19.33 14.73 -41.24
C GLY A 197 20.06 16.07 -41.39
N ASP A 198 21.00 16.22 -42.33
CA ASP A 198 21.82 17.45 -42.45
C ASP A 198 21.12 18.58 -43.21
N PHE A 199 20.07 18.26 -43.96
CA PHE A 199 19.40 19.17 -44.88
C PHE A 199 18.06 19.69 -44.33
N ALA A 200 17.91 21.01 -44.33
CA ALA A 200 16.64 21.68 -44.02
C ALA A 200 15.61 21.52 -45.15
N ARG A 201 16.09 21.37 -46.39
CA ARG A 201 15.26 21.12 -47.57
C ARG A 201 16.06 20.30 -48.57
N VAL A 202 15.44 19.26 -49.12
CA VAL A 202 15.97 18.49 -50.26
C VAL A 202 14.84 18.31 -51.26
N GLU A 203 15.01 18.79 -52.48
CA GLU A 203 14.05 18.63 -53.57
C GLU A 203 14.76 18.25 -54.87
N VAL A 204 14.13 17.40 -55.67
CA VAL A 204 14.60 17.08 -57.03
C VAL A 204 13.56 17.57 -58.01
N GLN A 205 13.96 18.50 -58.88
CA GLN A 205 13.14 18.98 -59.99
C GLN A 205 13.42 18.16 -61.25
N VAL A 206 12.37 17.67 -61.90
CA VAL A 206 12.48 16.86 -63.13
C VAL A 206 12.19 17.74 -64.34
N ASN A 207 13.19 17.95 -65.18
CA ASN A 207 13.10 18.77 -66.38
C ASN A 207 13.27 17.88 -67.62
N GLN A 208 12.20 17.73 -68.42
CA GLN A 208 12.25 16.94 -69.66
C GLN A 208 12.64 17.80 -70.86
N PHE A 209 13.63 17.35 -71.62
CA PHE A 209 14.09 17.93 -72.89
C PHE A 209 13.87 16.92 -74.03
N GLN A 210 13.92 17.38 -75.28
CA GLN A 210 13.66 16.54 -76.47
C GLN A 210 14.54 15.28 -76.52
N ASP A 211 15.79 15.37 -76.07
CA ASP A 211 16.76 14.28 -76.13
C ASP A 211 17.24 13.78 -74.76
N SER A 212 16.74 14.34 -73.63
CA SER A 212 17.15 13.91 -72.28
C SER A 212 16.21 14.36 -71.16
N THR A 213 16.18 13.66 -70.02
CA THR A 213 15.52 14.12 -68.79
C THR A 213 16.57 14.54 -67.77
N VAL A 214 16.50 15.76 -67.25
CA VAL A 214 17.44 16.28 -66.24
C VAL A 214 16.78 16.30 -64.86
N PHE A 215 17.42 15.67 -63.88
CA PHE A 215 17.02 15.73 -62.48
C PHE A 215 17.89 16.75 -61.74
N ALA A 216 17.34 17.89 -61.36
CA ALA A 216 18.05 18.95 -60.65
C ALA A 216 17.82 18.82 -59.13
N LEU A 217 18.84 18.39 -58.38
CA LEU A 217 18.81 18.37 -56.91
C LEU A 217 19.07 19.78 -56.38
N ARG A 218 18.16 20.28 -55.55
CA ARG A 218 18.35 21.46 -54.71
C ARG A 218 18.31 21.03 -53.25
N ALA A 219 19.37 21.35 -52.52
CA ALA A 219 19.51 21.01 -51.11
C ALA A 219 20.01 22.21 -50.31
N ASP A 220 19.30 22.54 -49.23
CA ASP A 220 19.65 23.60 -48.29
C ASP A 220 20.10 22.97 -46.98
N LEU A 221 21.34 23.24 -46.53
CA LEU A 221 21.87 22.76 -45.26
C LEU A 221 21.20 23.44 -44.07
N HIS A 222 21.10 22.73 -42.96
CA HIS A 222 20.77 23.38 -41.70
C HIS A 222 21.86 24.39 -41.26
N PRO A 223 21.46 25.50 -40.61
CA PRO A 223 22.39 26.54 -40.15
C PRO A 223 23.26 26.08 -38.97
N PHE A 224 24.28 26.88 -38.64
CA PHE A 224 25.11 26.66 -37.45
C PHE A 224 24.41 27.10 -36.17
N LEU A 225 24.58 26.32 -35.10
CA LEU A 225 24.16 26.69 -33.76
C LEU A 225 25.35 27.23 -32.97
N ARG A 226 25.24 28.44 -32.42
CA ARG A 226 26.29 29.09 -31.61
C ARG A 226 25.96 29.12 -30.13
N GLU A 227 24.69 29.34 -29.79
CA GLU A 227 24.25 29.51 -28.40
C GLU A 227 22.82 29.00 -28.26
N VAL A 228 22.51 28.41 -27.10
CA VAL A 228 21.15 27.99 -26.72
C VAL A 228 20.73 28.72 -25.46
N GLU A 229 19.62 29.45 -25.53
CA GLU A 229 18.93 30.05 -24.40
C GLU A 229 17.68 29.23 -24.08
N ILE A 230 17.58 28.74 -22.85
CA ILE A 230 16.38 28.04 -22.36
C ILE A 230 15.58 29.03 -21.50
N ARG A 231 14.28 29.15 -21.77
CA ARG A 231 13.35 30.02 -21.03
C ARG A 231 12.18 29.22 -20.48
N GLY A 232 11.63 29.68 -19.36
CA GLY A 232 10.49 29.04 -18.69
C GLY A 232 10.88 27.90 -17.73
N ASN A 233 12.17 27.72 -17.50
CA ASN A 233 12.73 26.76 -16.55
C ASN A 233 12.89 27.42 -15.15
N SER A 234 11.98 27.11 -14.23
CA SER A 234 11.97 27.60 -12.85
C SER A 234 12.41 26.54 -11.83
N VAL A 235 12.11 25.27 -12.09
CA VAL A 235 12.49 24.15 -11.20
C VAL A 235 13.79 23.47 -11.62
N MET A 236 14.16 23.56 -12.90
CA MET A 236 15.42 23.05 -13.43
C MET A 236 16.36 24.22 -13.76
N PRO A 237 17.51 24.39 -13.06
CA PRO A 237 18.47 25.44 -13.37
C PRO A 237 19.00 25.32 -14.80
N ALA A 238 19.17 26.45 -15.50
CA ALA A 238 19.62 26.45 -16.90
C ALA A 238 20.95 25.71 -17.08
N ASP A 239 21.88 25.84 -16.13
CA ASP A 239 23.18 25.16 -16.16
C ASP A 239 23.07 23.63 -16.09
N SER A 240 22.01 23.08 -15.51
CA SER A 240 21.75 21.64 -15.50
C SER A 240 21.23 21.11 -16.84
N LEU A 241 20.65 21.99 -17.65
CA LEU A 241 20.02 21.64 -18.94
C LEU A 241 20.94 21.95 -20.14
N ARG A 242 21.87 22.90 -19.99
CA ARG A 242 22.86 23.23 -21.03
C ARG A 242 23.62 22.02 -21.60
N PRO A 243 24.07 21.04 -20.79
CA PRO A 243 24.82 19.88 -21.30
C PRO A 243 24.10 19.07 -22.37
N VAL A 244 22.76 19.12 -22.40
CA VAL A 244 21.94 18.48 -23.44
C VAL A 244 22.29 19.02 -24.84
N PHE A 245 22.76 20.26 -24.93
CA PHE A 245 23.04 20.98 -26.17
C PHE A 245 24.54 21.06 -26.52
N ASP A 246 25.44 20.55 -25.68
CA ASP A 246 26.89 20.65 -25.88
C ASP A 246 27.32 19.98 -27.19
N GLY A 247 26.67 18.86 -27.56
CA GLY A 247 26.94 18.14 -28.81
C GLY A 247 26.49 18.87 -30.08
N LEU A 248 25.61 19.88 -29.95
CA LEU A 248 25.07 20.68 -31.05
C LEU A 248 25.78 22.03 -31.19
N THR A 249 26.31 22.57 -30.09
CA THR A 249 26.88 23.92 -30.03
C THR A 249 28.21 23.98 -30.78
N GLY A 250 28.36 24.99 -31.65
CA GLY A 250 29.54 25.19 -32.49
C GLY A 250 29.59 24.31 -33.74
N ARG A 251 28.52 23.55 -34.04
CA ARG A 251 28.41 22.67 -35.21
C ARG A 251 27.25 23.09 -36.11
N ARG A 252 27.22 22.56 -37.34
CA ARG A 252 26.01 22.61 -38.17
C ARG A 252 24.94 21.74 -37.52
N LEU A 253 23.71 22.25 -37.51
CA LEU A 253 22.58 21.53 -36.96
C LEU A 253 22.27 20.29 -37.82
N ASN A 254 21.77 19.25 -37.15
CA ASN A 254 21.35 17.99 -37.78
C ASN A 254 19.99 17.61 -37.16
N ALA A 255 19.01 17.24 -37.99
CA ALA A 255 17.64 16.98 -37.58
C ALA A 255 17.51 15.86 -36.54
N HIS A 256 18.33 14.80 -36.64
CA HIS A 256 18.36 13.72 -35.66
C HIS A 256 18.95 14.19 -34.34
N ALA A 257 20.05 14.93 -34.40
CA ALA A 257 20.70 15.47 -33.22
C ALA A 257 19.82 16.52 -32.51
N ILE A 258 19.08 17.35 -33.25
CA ILE A 258 18.08 18.27 -32.68
C ILE A 258 16.97 17.49 -31.99
N ARG A 259 16.39 16.49 -32.68
CA ARG A 259 15.31 15.67 -32.10
C ARG A 259 15.79 14.98 -30.83
N ALA A 260 16.96 14.35 -30.88
CA ALA A 260 17.59 13.72 -29.72
C ALA A 260 17.80 14.72 -28.58
N ALA A 261 18.30 15.93 -28.84
CA ALA A 261 18.48 16.95 -27.80
C ALA A 261 17.14 17.44 -27.22
N MET A 262 16.09 17.61 -28.04
CA MET A 262 14.74 17.95 -27.54
C MET A 262 14.15 16.84 -26.69
N GLU A 263 14.33 15.58 -27.10
CA GLU A 263 13.93 14.39 -26.34
C GLU A 263 14.72 14.29 -25.03
N ASP A 264 16.04 14.44 -25.06
CA ASP A 264 16.92 14.43 -23.90
C ASP A 264 16.60 15.55 -22.91
N LEU A 265 16.20 16.73 -23.41
CA LEU A 265 15.73 17.84 -22.59
C LEU A 265 14.45 17.44 -21.85
N LEU A 266 13.44 16.95 -22.57
CA LEU A 266 12.19 16.49 -21.94
C LEU A 266 12.44 15.31 -21.00
N ASP A 267 13.35 14.40 -21.35
CA ASP A 267 13.71 13.27 -20.53
C ASP A 267 14.47 13.69 -19.27
N ALA A 268 15.28 14.75 -19.31
CA ALA A 268 15.86 15.34 -18.12
C ALA A 268 14.78 15.83 -17.14
N TYR A 269 13.72 16.49 -17.64
CA TYR A 269 12.57 16.86 -16.82
C TYR A 269 11.81 15.63 -16.28
N ARG A 270 11.52 14.65 -17.14
CA ARG A 270 10.77 13.43 -16.78
C ARG A 270 11.52 12.57 -15.76
N ARG A 271 12.84 12.42 -15.89
CA ARG A 271 13.69 11.73 -14.92
C ARG A 271 13.64 12.36 -13.53
N ASN A 272 13.42 13.67 -13.45
CA ASN A 272 13.23 14.41 -12.20
C ASN A 272 11.75 14.48 -11.75
N GLY A 273 10.84 13.80 -12.45
CA GLY A 273 9.42 13.68 -12.09
C GLY A 273 8.49 14.74 -12.68
N TYR A 274 8.97 15.60 -13.59
CA TYR A 274 8.17 16.66 -14.23
C TYR A 274 7.53 16.17 -15.53
N SER A 275 6.56 15.27 -15.42
CA SER A 275 5.95 14.61 -16.59
C SER A 275 5.13 15.51 -17.51
N LEU A 276 4.66 16.66 -17.00
CA LEU A 276 3.93 17.66 -17.79
C LEU A 276 4.84 18.71 -18.44
N ALA A 277 6.16 18.57 -18.28
CA ALA A 277 7.10 19.44 -18.97
C ALA A 277 6.95 19.27 -20.49
N ARG A 278 6.88 20.38 -21.21
CA ARG A 278 6.77 20.42 -22.66
C ARG A 278 7.56 21.58 -23.25
N ILE A 279 7.96 21.43 -24.50
CA ILE A 279 8.56 22.51 -25.28
C ILE A 279 7.41 23.27 -25.96
N ILE A 280 7.28 24.56 -25.66
CA ILE A 280 6.28 25.45 -26.27
C ILE A 280 6.75 25.86 -27.67
N SER A 281 8.00 26.28 -27.80
CA SER A 281 8.64 26.59 -29.07
C SER A 281 10.16 26.40 -28.98
N ALA A 282 10.78 26.18 -30.13
CA ALA A 282 12.21 26.14 -30.30
C ALA A 282 12.54 26.95 -31.56
N ASP A 283 12.94 28.20 -31.37
CA ASP A 283 13.15 29.17 -32.43
C ASP A 283 14.64 29.42 -32.62
N LEU A 284 15.12 29.47 -33.86
CA LEU A 284 16.51 29.76 -34.19
C LEU A 284 16.62 31.05 -35.00
N ASP A 285 17.40 32.00 -34.50
CA ASP A 285 17.81 33.15 -35.29
C ASP A 285 18.99 32.76 -36.18
N THR A 286 18.73 32.62 -37.48
CA THR A 286 19.71 32.21 -38.49
C THR A 286 20.83 33.22 -38.72
N THR A 287 20.65 34.49 -38.31
CA THR A 287 21.64 35.56 -38.48
C THR A 287 22.70 35.52 -37.38
N THR A 288 22.25 35.31 -36.14
CA THR A 288 23.12 35.27 -34.96
C THR A 288 23.57 33.86 -34.59
N GLY A 289 22.85 32.83 -35.05
CA GLY A 289 23.06 31.43 -34.67
C GLY A 289 22.57 31.11 -33.25
N ARG A 290 21.72 31.96 -32.64
CA ARG A 290 21.19 31.75 -31.29
C ARG A 290 19.83 31.05 -31.35
N ALA A 291 19.71 29.92 -30.66
CA ALA A 291 18.44 29.23 -30.45
C ALA A 291 17.79 29.64 -29.12
N THR A 292 16.49 29.87 -29.13
CA THR A 292 15.67 30.09 -27.93
C THR A 292 14.69 28.93 -27.79
N VAL A 293 14.82 28.15 -26.73
CA VAL A 293 13.91 27.04 -26.40
C VAL A 293 13.03 27.47 -25.24
N ILE A 294 11.73 27.60 -25.47
CA ILE A 294 10.75 27.96 -24.45
C ILE A 294 10.11 26.68 -23.92
N VAL A 295 10.29 26.40 -22.64
CA VAL A 295 9.68 25.26 -21.95
C VAL A 295 8.53 25.71 -21.05
N SER A 296 7.49 24.87 -20.95
CA SER A 296 6.51 24.93 -19.87
C SER A 296 6.78 23.76 -18.95
N GLU A 297 6.98 24.01 -17.66
CA GLU A 297 7.23 22.95 -16.67
C GLU A 297 5.93 22.28 -16.19
N GLY A 298 4.75 22.74 -16.66
CA GLY A 298 3.45 22.19 -16.28
C GLY A 298 2.97 22.69 -14.92
N VAL A 299 2.95 24.00 -14.72
CA VAL A 299 2.38 24.65 -13.51
C VAL A 299 0.89 24.37 -13.45
N VAL A 300 0.40 23.86 -12.33
CA VAL A 300 -1.03 23.57 -12.13
C VAL A 300 -1.78 24.87 -11.83
N ASP A 301 -2.58 25.35 -12.77
CA ASP A 301 -3.36 26.58 -12.59
C ASP A 301 -4.62 26.37 -11.76
N ARG A 302 -5.29 25.24 -11.95
CA ARG A 302 -6.58 24.95 -11.31
C ARG A 302 -6.74 23.46 -10.98
N ARG A 303 -7.48 23.16 -9.92
CA ARG A 303 -7.79 21.77 -9.52
C ARG A 303 -9.29 21.56 -9.35
N ILE A 304 -9.78 20.41 -9.82
CA ILE A 304 -11.22 20.08 -9.83
C ILE A 304 -11.42 18.66 -9.29
N ILE A 305 -12.43 18.45 -8.46
CA ILE A 305 -12.88 17.11 -8.02
C ILE A 305 -14.16 16.75 -8.77
N VAL A 306 -14.25 15.50 -9.22
CA VAL A 306 -15.40 14.94 -9.92
C VAL A 306 -15.71 13.56 -9.34
N GLY A 307 -17.01 13.26 -9.17
CA GLY A 307 -17.50 11.91 -8.82
C GLY A 307 -17.85 11.70 -7.35
N THR A 308 -17.58 12.67 -6.47
CA THR A 308 -18.03 12.64 -5.08
C THR A 308 -19.43 13.20 -4.92
N THR A 309 -20.22 12.57 -4.05
CA THR A 309 -21.59 12.99 -3.72
C THR A 309 -21.75 13.25 -2.23
N LYS A 310 -21.12 12.42 -1.39
CA LYS A 310 -21.19 12.49 0.07
C LYS A 310 -19.99 13.26 0.65
N THR A 311 -18.79 12.84 0.28
CA THR A 311 -17.50 13.30 0.79
C THR A 311 -17.24 14.73 0.38
N LYS A 312 -16.88 15.55 1.35
CA LYS A 312 -16.56 16.97 1.15
C LYS A 312 -15.19 17.12 0.49
N ASP A 313 -15.07 18.06 -0.42
CA ASP A 313 -13.86 18.32 -1.20
C ASP A 313 -12.61 18.52 -0.32
N TYR A 314 -12.74 19.20 0.83
CA TYR A 314 -11.60 19.41 1.73
C TYR A 314 -11.00 18.10 2.28
N VAL A 315 -11.80 17.03 2.39
CA VAL A 315 -11.33 15.70 2.79
C VAL A 315 -10.39 15.10 1.74
N ILE A 316 -10.62 15.43 0.47
CA ILE A 316 -9.74 15.03 -0.63
C ILE A 316 -8.53 15.95 -0.70
N TRP A 317 -8.76 17.27 -0.68
CA TRP A 317 -7.68 18.26 -0.83
C TRP A 317 -6.60 18.15 0.23
N ARG A 318 -6.96 17.84 1.48
CA ARG A 318 -6.00 17.69 2.58
C ARG A 318 -5.07 16.47 2.43
N GLU A 319 -5.40 15.52 1.56
CA GLU A 319 -4.58 14.33 1.30
C GLU A 319 -3.58 14.54 0.16
N LEU A 320 -3.71 15.63 -0.60
CA LEU A 320 -2.87 15.91 -1.76
C LEU A 320 -1.72 16.86 -1.39
N PRO A 321 -0.45 16.45 -1.51
CA PRO A 321 0.72 17.23 -1.09
C PRO A 321 1.17 18.29 -2.12
N TRP A 322 0.22 18.92 -2.81
CA TRP A 322 0.50 20.04 -3.73
C TRP A 322 -0.62 21.06 -3.69
N ASN A 323 -0.32 22.28 -4.11
CA ASN A 323 -1.28 23.38 -4.21
C ASN A 323 -1.43 23.85 -5.66
N GLU A 324 -2.38 24.77 -5.86
CA GLU A 324 -2.45 25.54 -7.09
C GLU A 324 -1.19 26.43 -7.21
N ARG A 325 -0.80 26.72 -8.45
CA ARG A 325 0.43 27.46 -8.82
C ARG A 325 1.75 26.72 -8.52
N GLU A 326 1.71 25.45 -8.15
CA GLU A 326 2.90 24.61 -8.06
C GLU A 326 3.13 23.83 -9.38
N VAL A 327 4.39 23.53 -9.68
CA VAL A 327 4.77 22.66 -10.81
C VAL A 327 4.34 21.22 -10.53
N PHE A 328 3.70 20.58 -11.51
CA PHE A 328 3.25 19.19 -11.39
C PHE A 328 4.44 18.22 -11.27
N LYS A 329 4.50 17.48 -10.16
CA LYS A 329 5.51 16.44 -9.92
C LYS A 329 4.85 15.09 -9.65
N VAL A 330 5.25 14.06 -10.40
CA VAL A 330 4.66 12.71 -10.34
C VAL A 330 4.73 12.10 -8.94
N GLU A 331 5.85 12.29 -8.24
CA GLU A 331 6.05 11.79 -6.87
C GLU A 331 4.98 12.31 -5.90
N LYS A 332 4.71 13.61 -5.91
CA LYS A 332 3.64 14.23 -5.09
C LYS A 332 2.27 13.66 -5.43
N VAL A 333 2.01 13.38 -6.70
CA VAL A 333 0.75 12.78 -7.18
C VAL A 333 0.61 11.35 -6.68
N ALA A 334 1.68 10.56 -6.73
CA ALA A 334 1.71 9.21 -6.18
C ALA A 334 1.45 9.21 -4.67
N ASP A 335 2.09 10.12 -3.92
CA ASP A 335 1.84 10.31 -2.49
C ASP A 335 0.38 10.70 -2.21
N GLY A 336 -0.18 11.63 -2.98
CA GLY A 336 -1.57 12.03 -2.86
C GLY A 336 -2.56 10.89 -3.14
N LEU A 337 -2.30 10.07 -4.15
CA LEU A 337 -3.09 8.86 -4.42
C LEU A 337 -2.98 7.87 -3.26
N ASN A 338 -1.77 7.61 -2.75
CA ASN A 338 -1.53 6.73 -1.61
C ASN A 338 -2.28 7.21 -0.36
N ASN A 339 -2.23 8.52 -0.07
CA ASN A 339 -2.96 9.13 1.03
C ASN A 339 -4.48 8.95 0.87
N LEU A 340 -5.01 9.24 -0.33
CA LEU A 340 -6.44 9.08 -0.62
C LEU A 340 -6.91 7.64 -0.49
N TYR A 341 -6.17 6.66 -1.00
CA TYR A 341 -6.47 5.24 -0.78
C TYR A 341 -6.32 4.85 0.69
N GLY A 342 -5.35 5.43 1.40
CA GLY A 342 -5.13 5.26 2.85
C GLY A 342 -6.30 5.76 3.70
N THR A 343 -7.12 6.69 3.21
CA THR A 343 -8.36 7.10 3.89
C THR A 343 -9.42 6.00 3.90
N ASN A 344 -9.31 5.00 3.02
CA ASN A 344 -10.28 3.94 2.81
C ASN A 344 -11.70 4.44 2.43
N LEU A 345 -11.83 5.69 1.95
CA LEU A 345 -13.10 6.30 1.58
C LEU A 345 -13.48 6.11 0.10
N PHE A 346 -12.55 5.66 -0.73
CA PHE A 346 -12.70 5.62 -2.18
C PHE A 346 -12.42 4.21 -2.74
N GLU A 347 -13.28 3.71 -3.63
CA GLU A 347 -13.05 2.48 -4.41
C GLU A 347 -12.03 2.72 -5.53
N GLN A 348 -12.01 3.95 -6.05
CA GLN A 348 -11.17 4.37 -7.16
C GLN A 348 -10.89 5.85 -7.06
N VAL A 349 -9.62 6.20 -7.27
CA VAL A 349 -9.19 7.57 -7.50
C VAL A 349 -8.28 7.55 -8.72
N SER A 350 -8.54 8.44 -9.68
CA SER A 350 -7.63 8.74 -10.78
C SER A 350 -7.43 10.24 -10.90
N ILE A 351 -6.25 10.63 -11.35
CA ILE A 351 -5.87 12.01 -11.54
C ILE A 351 -5.57 12.20 -13.01
N LYS A 352 -6.29 13.13 -13.62
CA LYS A 352 -6.15 13.49 -15.03
C LYS A 352 -5.68 14.92 -15.15
N THR A 353 -5.08 15.21 -16.28
CA THR A 353 -4.68 16.56 -16.63
C THR A 353 -5.41 16.96 -17.89
N ARG A 354 -5.96 18.18 -17.90
CA ARG A 354 -6.64 18.77 -19.04
C ARG A 354 -6.05 20.15 -19.29
N GLU A 355 -5.83 20.46 -20.56
CA GLU A 355 -5.43 21.81 -20.98
C GLU A 355 -6.66 22.59 -21.43
N GLU A 356 -6.76 23.85 -21.00
CA GLU A 356 -7.74 24.81 -21.48
C GLU A 356 -6.99 26.09 -21.89
N GLY A 357 -6.68 26.22 -23.17
CA GLY A 357 -5.83 27.31 -23.69
C GLY A 357 -4.39 27.19 -23.21
N LYS A 358 -3.97 28.05 -22.27
CA LYS A 358 -2.64 28.01 -21.63
C LYS A 358 -2.68 27.43 -20.21
N GLU A 359 -3.87 27.18 -19.67
CA GLU A 359 -4.03 26.73 -18.29
C GLU A 359 -3.91 25.22 -18.17
N GLN A 360 -3.11 24.75 -17.21
CA GLN A 360 -3.05 23.34 -16.85
C GLN A 360 -4.04 23.05 -15.71
N ILE A 361 -5.03 22.20 -15.97
CA ILE A 361 -6.05 21.83 -14.99
C ILE A 361 -5.83 20.38 -14.56
N VAL A 362 -5.76 20.14 -13.26
CA VAL A 362 -5.72 18.80 -12.68
C VAL A 362 -7.12 18.40 -12.23
N VAL A 363 -7.65 17.32 -12.78
CA VAL A 363 -8.98 16.79 -12.47
C VAL A 363 -8.85 15.47 -11.72
N ILE A 364 -9.38 15.43 -10.51
CA ILE A 364 -9.41 14.23 -9.67
C ILE A 364 -10.76 13.58 -9.84
N HIS A 365 -10.77 12.39 -10.43
CA HIS A 365 -11.95 11.54 -10.50
C HIS A 365 -11.93 10.58 -9.31
N ALA A 366 -12.79 10.83 -8.34
CA ALA A 366 -12.91 10.01 -7.15
C ALA A 366 -14.27 9.31 -7.12
N ARG A 367 -14.26 7.99 -6.95
CA ARG A 367 -15.44 7.17 -6.75
C ARG A 367 -15.50 6.71 -5.30
N GLU A 368 -16.54 7.14 -4.61
CA GLU A 368 -16.73 6.86 -3.20
C GLU A 368 -17.02 5.38 -2.95
N ARG A 369 -16.46 4.86 -1.86
CA ARG A 369 -16.78 3.55 -1.31
C ARG A 369 -18.05 3.62 -0.49
N TYR A 370 -18.80 2.52 -0.43
CA TYR A 370 -19.84 2.37 0.58
C TYR A 370 -19.24 2.33 1.98
N THR A 371 -19.57 3.34 2.80
CA THR A 371 -18.93 3.62 4.09
C THR A 371 -19.75 3.15 5.29
N ARG A 372 -20.99 2.68 5.08
CA ARG A 372 -21.84 2.13 6.13
C ARG A 372 -21.61 0.63 6.22
N LEU A 373 -21.32 0.11 7.39
CA LEU A 373 -21.00 -1.30 7.55
C LEU A 373 -21.47 -1.84 8.89
N ILE A 374 -21.72 -3.15 8.89
CA ILE A 374 -22.05 -3.94 10.07
C ILE A 374 -20.96 -4.99 10.20
N ARG A 375 -20.26 -5.01 11.33
CA ARG A 375 -19.31 -6.08 11.67
C ARG A 375 -19.94 -6.96 12.74
N LEU A 376 -19.91 -8.26 12.49
CA LEU A 376 -20.36 -9.27 13.44
C LEU A 376 -19.14 -10.05 13.90
N GLY A 377 -19.07 -10.32 15.20
CA GLY A 377 -18.01 -11.14 15.78
C GLY A 377 -18.54 -11.96 16.94
N MET A 378 -17.71 -12.91 17.36
CA MET A 378 -18.00 -13.76 18.51
C MET A 378 -16.68 -14.16 19.17
N THR A 379 -16.64 -14.04 20.48
CA THR A 379 -15.54 -14.57 21.31
C THR A 379 -16.12 -15.63 22.23
N ILE A 380 -15.43 -16.76 22.36
CA ILE A 380 -15.80 -17.81 23.31
C ILE A 380 -14.58 -18.11 24.18
N ASP A 381 -14.76 -18.04 25.51
CA ASP A 381 -13.72 -18.42 26.47
C ASP A 381 -14.33 -19.08 27.71
N ASN A 382 -13.51 -19.72 28.54
CA ASN A 382 -13.98 -20.40 29.75
C ASN A 382 -14.22 -19.49 30.97
N GLU A 383 -13.94 -18.20 30.87
CA GLU A 383 -14.08 -17.24 31.97
C GLU A 383 -15.38 -16.43 31.86
N ARG A 384 -15.78 -16.09 30.63
CA ARG A 384 -16.90 -15.22 30.26
C ARG A 384 -17.91 -15.87 29.33
N ASN A 385 -17.66 -17.11 28.91
CA ASN A 385 -18.50 -17.89 28.00
C ASN A 385 -18.62 -17.22 26.61
N ILE A 386 -19.77 -17.35 25.95
CA ILE A 386 -20.04 -16.80 24.63
C ILE A 386 -20.28 -15.29 24.73
N GLN A 387 -19.57 -14.53 23.91
CA GLN A 387 -19.61 -13.07 23.83
C GLN A 387 -19.80 -12.65 22.36
N PRO A 388 -21.04 -12.45 21.89
CA PRO A 388 -21.27 -11.85 20.58
C PRO A 388 -20.81 -10.38 20.54
N SER A 389 -20.47 -9.92 19.35
CA SER A 389 -20.16 -8.53 19.07
C SER A 389 -20.85 -8.04 17.79
N ILE A 390 -21.35 -6.81 17.84
CA ILE A 390 -22.01 -6.13 16.73
C ILE A 390 -21.46 -4.71 16.69
N ASP A 391 -20.90 -4.28 15.56
CA ASP A 391 -20.41 -2.91 15.33
C ASP A 391 -21.14 -2.36 14.11
N VAL A 392 -22.01 -1.37 14.31
CA VAL A 392 -22.72 -0.66 13.25
C VAL A 392 -22.09 0.71 13.10
N ARG A 393 -21.60 1.05 11.90
CA ARG A 393 -20.76 2.23 11.70
C ARG A 393 -20.97 2.86 10.33
N ASP A 394 -20.87 4.18 10.27
CA ASP A 394 -20.59 4.94 9.05
C ASP A 394 -19.17 5.50 9.14
N GLU A 395 -18.24 4.99 8.33
CA GLU A 395 -16.82 5.38 8.31
C GLU A 395 -16.58 6.77 7.69
N ASN A 396 -17.61 7.38 7.11
CA ASN A 396 -17.56 8.72 6.55
C ASN A 396 -18.88 9.44 6.85
N PHE A 397 -19.22 9.51 8.13
CA PHE A 397 -20.41 10.15 8.62
C PHE A 397 -20.46 11.59 8.11
N LEU A 398 -21.59 12.00 7.53
CA LEU A 398 -21.81 13.31 6.88
C LEU A 398 -20.81 13.69 5.76
N GLY A 399 -19.94 12.77 5.33
CA GLY A 399 -18.93 13.03 4.31
C GLY A 399 -17.71 13.83 4.80
N ILE A 400 -17.51 13.97 6.10
CA ILE A 400 -16.46 14.84 6.67
C ILE A 400 -15.14 14.10 6.97
N GLY A 401 -15.03 12.83 6.59
CA GLY A 401 -13.87 11.98 6.90
C GLY A 401 -13.80 11.58 8.38
N SER A 402 -14.96 11.53 9.05
CA SER A 402 -15.12 11.11 10.44
C SER A 402 -16.03 9.88 10.51
N GLU A 403 -15.80 9.03 11.49
CA GLU A 403 -16.58 7.82 11.74
C GLU A 403 -17.61 8.07 12.84
N LEU A 404 -18.85 7.62 12.64
CA LEU A 404 -19.85 7.51 13.69
C LEU A 404 -20.24 6.04 13.81
N GLY A 405 -20.18 5.48 15.02
CA GLY A 405 -20.48 4.08 15.24
C GLY A 405 -21.11 3.79 16.59
N ALA A 406 -21.82 2.66 16.65
CA ALA A 406 -22.30 2.04 17.86
C ALA A 406 -21.86 0.58 17.88
N ARG A 407 -21.22 0.17 18.98
CA ARG A 407 -20.72 -1.18 19.20
C ARG A 407 -21.35 -1.78 20.43
N PHE A 408 -21.83 -3.00 20.29
CA PHE A 408 -22.15 -3.91 21.38
C PHE A 408 -21.12 -5.03 21.42
N PHE A 409 -20.61 -5.36 22.60
CA PHE A 409 -19.74 -6.50 22.84
C PHE A 409 -20.06 -7.12 24.20
N GLY A 410 -20.17 -8.44 24.26
CA GLY A 410 -20.19 -9.17 25.54
C GLY A 410 -21.35 -10.16 25.68
N GLY A 411 -21.38 -10.85 26.81
CA GLY A 411 -22.33 -11.92 27.12
C GLY A 411 -23.04 -11.75 28.46
N LEU A 412 -23.12 -12.85 29.22
CA LEU A 412 -23.81 -12.88 30.51
C LEU A 412 -23.00 -12.21 31.63
N ARG A 413 -21.67 -12.30 31.59
CA ARG A 413 -20.76 -11.82 32.64
C ARG A 413 -20.14 -10.45 32.34
N ASN A 414 -20.20 -9.98 31.10
CA ASN A 414 -19.71 -8.67 30.69
C ASN A 414 -20.55 -8.11 29.55
N ARG A 415 -20.77 -6.79 29.53
CA ARG A 415 -21.49 -6.12 28.44
C ARG A 415 -20.94 -4.71 28.26
N LEU A 416 -20.56 -4.39 27.04
CA LEU A 416 -20.13 -3.07 26.63
C LEU A 416 -21.07 -2.57 25.53
N PHE A 417 -21.70 -1.43 25.78
CA PHE A 417 -22.31 -0.60 24.75
C PHE A 417 -21.44 0.64 24.59
N LEU A 418 -20.98 0.92 23.38
CA LEU A 418 -20.11 2.04 23.06
C LEU A 418 -20.69 2.78 21.86
N GLY A 419 -21.06 4.04 22.03
CA GLY A 419 -21.26 4.97 20.93
C GLY A 419 -20.01 5.83 20.78
N GLU A 420 -19.47 5.94 19.56
CA GLU A 420 -18.26 6.73 19.30
C GLU A 420 -18.39 7.59 18.04
N PHE A 421 -17.85 8.79 18.12
CA PHE A 421 -17.65 9.69 17.00
C PHE A 421 -16.19 10.11 16.98
N LYS A 422 -15.45 9.65 15.97
CA LYS A 422 -13.99 9.87 15.88
C LYS A 422 -13.58 10.35 14.50
N ALA A 423 -12.48 11.08 14.42
CA ALA A 423 -11.85 11.40 13.15
C ALA A 423 -10.34 11.22 13.21
N SER A 424 -9.79 10.70 12.12
CA SER A 424 -8.35 10.54 11.93
C SER A 424 -7.65 11.87 11.66
N ARG A 425 -8.39 12.91 11.28
CA ARG A 425 -7.88 14.27 11.05
C ARG A 425 -8.94 15.32 11.35
N ILE A 426 -8.59 16.30 12.17
CA ILE A 426 -9.36 17.51 12.41
C ILE A 426 -8.99 18.53 11.34
N PHE A 427 -9.93 18.87 10.46
CA PHE A 427 -9.71 19.76 9.32
C PHE A 427 -8.49 19.30 8.48
N ASN A 428 -7.45 20.15 8.37
CA ASN A 428 -6.21 19.89 7.64
C ASN A 428 -5.03 19.54 8.57
N SER A 429 -5.29 19.25 9.85
CA SER A 429 -4.26 18.90 10.82
C SER A 429 -4.10 17.38 10.97
N TYR A 430 -2.93 16.95 11.46
CA TYR A 430 -2.69 15.56 11.88
C TYR A 430 -3.30 15.23 13.24
N LEU A 431 -4.07 16.15 13.84
CA LEU A 431 -4.76 15.90 15.09
C LEU A 431 -5.95 14.96 14.85
N THR A 432 -6.01 13.92 15.63
CA THR A 432 -7.13 12.98 15.75
C THR A 432 -8.04 13.43 16.90
N PHE A 433 -9.32 13.07 16.84
CA PHE A 433 -10.20 13.15 18.01
C PHE A 433 -11.11 11.93 18.11
N ASN A 434 -11.56 11.63 19.32
CA ASN A 434 -12.61 10.66 19.58
C ASN A 434 -13.51 11.17 20.72
N ILE A 435 -14.82 11.16 20.52
CA ILE A 435 -15.81 11.34 21.57
C ILE A 435 -16.54 10.00 21.71
N SER A 436 -16.58 9.47 22.93
CA SER A 436 -17.17 8.18 23.22
C SER A 436 -18.15 8.28 24.38
N ALA A 437 -19.30 7.62 24.26
CA ALA A 437 -20.24 7.39 25.35
C ALA A 437 -20.36 5.88 25.56
N TYR A 438 -20.22 5.41 26.79
CA TYR A 438 -20.19 3.98 27.07
C TYR A 438 -21.01 3.58 28.30
N TYR A 439 -21.53 2.35 28.23
CA TYR A 439 -22.03 1.56 29.35
C TYR A 439 -21.21 0.27 29.39
N ASP A 440 -20.48 0.05 30.47
CA ASP A 440 -19.63 -1.12 30.68
C ASP A 440 -20.06 -1.84 31.96
N LEU A 441 -20.50 -3.09 31.84
CA LEU A 441 -20.86 -3.98 32.93
C LEU A 441 -19.88 -5.15 32.96
N LYS A 442 -19.40 -5.48 34.15
CA LYS A 442 -18.51 -6.63 34.37
C LYS A 442 -18.76 -7.29 35.72
N ASP A 443 -18.93 -8.61 35.71
CA ASP A 443 -19.01 -9.43 36.91
C ASP A 443 -17.63 -9.99 37.27
N VAL A 444 -17.16 -9.63 38.46
CA VAL A 444 -15.81 -9.93 38.93
C VAL A 444 -15.88 -10.89 40.11
N ASN A 445 -15.15 -11.99 39.99
CA ASN A 445 -15.02 -12.98 41.05
C ASN A 445 -13.99 -12.53 42.08
N VAL A 446 -14.30 -12.75 43.36
CA VAL A 446 -13.42 -12.52 44.49
C VAL A 446 -12.91 -13.87 44.97
N PHE A 447 -11.61 -13.95 45.21
CA PHE A 447 -10.94 -15.18 45.61
C PHE A 447 -10.02 -14.93 46.80
N LYS A 448 -9.80 -15.97 47.59
CA LYS A 448 -8.83 -15.99 48.69
C LYS A 448 -7.94 -17.21 48.57
N ASP A 449 -6.67 -17.06 48.95
CA ASP A 449 -5.75 -18.18 49.04
C ASP A 449 -6.09 -19.04 50.27
N GLU A 450 -6.17 -20.35 50.07
CA GLU A 450 -6.38 -21.35 51.10
C GLU A 450 -5.24 -22.37 51.07
N PHE A 451 -4.47 -22.45 52.16
CA PHE A 451 -3.32 -23.36 52.23
C PHE A 451 -3.78 -24.73 52.75
N LEU A 452 -3.97 -25.68 51.83
CA LEU A 452 -4.37 -27.06 52.15
C LEU A 452 -3.25 -27.83 52.88
N SER A 453 -1.99 -27.54 52.55
CA SER A 453 -0.83 -28.10 53.23
C SER A 453 0.39 -27.19 53.07
N SER A 454 1.53 -27.61 53.62
CA SER A 454 2.78 -26.87 53.43
C SER A 454 3.26 -26.82 51.97
N LYS A 455 2.80 -27.74 51.13
CA LYS A 455 3.24 -27.89 49.72
C LYS A 455 2.15 -27.60 48.70
N ARG A 456 0.91 -27.35 49.16
CA ARG A 456 -0.25 -27.21 48.29
C ARG A 456 -1.15 -26.11 48.81
N TRP A 457 -1.55 -25.23 47.90
CA TRP A 457 -2.54 -24.20 48.16
C TRP A 457 -3.60 -24.25 47.07
N ASP A 458 -4.77 -23.73 47.39
CA ASP A 458 -5.86 -23.55 46.47
C ASP A 458 -6.36 -22.10 46.55
N ARG A 459 -7.18 -21.72 45.59
CA ARG A 459 -7.73 -20.38 45.50
C ARG A 459 -9.24 -20.44 45.41
N VAL A 460 -9.87 -20.34 46.56
CA VAL A 460 -11.30 -20.52 46.68
C VAL A 460 -12.01 -19.21 46.37
N ARG A 461 -13.06 -19.30 45.55
CA ARG A 461 -13.94 -18.18 45.22
C ARG A 461 -14.79 -17.85 46.45
N THR A 462 -14.52 -16.71 47.07
CA THR A 462 -15.18 -16.26 48.30
C THR A 462 -16.34 -15.30 48.05
N GLY A 463 -16.40 -14.69 46.87
CA GLY A 463 -17.45 -13.73 46.54
C GLY A 463 -17.52 -13.41 45.05
N GLU A 464 -18.49 -12.59 44.70
CA GLU A 464 -18.65 -12.01 43.37
C GLU A 464 -19.34 -10.66 43.48
N TYR A 465 -18.92 -9.71 42.66
CA TYR A 465 -19.56 -8.41 42.56
C TYR A 465 -19.67 -7.94 41.11
N ARG A 466 -20.70 -7.16 40.84
CA ARG A 466 -20.94 -6.51 39.55
C ARG A 466 -20.41 -5.08 39.60
N GLN A 467 -19.63 -4.72 38.60
CA GLN A 467 -19.20 -3.36 38.33
C GLN A 467 -19.97 -2.83 37.13
N VAL A 468 -20.55 -1.63 37.25
CA VAL A 468 -21.09 -0.88 36.11
C VAL A 468 -20.43 0.48 36.05
N ARG A 469 -19.92 0.84 34.87
CA ARG A 469 -19.37 2.16 34.54
C ARG A 469 -20.16 2.76 33.40
N GLN A 470 -20.55 4.02 33.56
CA GLN A 470 -21.30 4.77 32.55
C GLN A 470 -20.68 6.13 32.42
N GLY A 471 -20.25 6.51 31.24
CA GLY A 471 -19.51 7.75 31.09
C GLY A 471 -19.41 8.25 29.67
N VAL A 472 -18.80 9.43 29.57
CA VAL A 472 -18.40 10.04 28.33
C VAL A 472 -16.90 10.33 28.41
N SER A 473 -16.18 10.08 27.33
CA SER A 473 -14.80 10.52 27.18
C SER A 473 -14.61 11.29 25.88
N MET A 474 -13.63 12.18 25.91
CA MET A 474 -13.16 12.93 24.75
C MET A 474 -11.65 12.82 24.73
N SER A 475 -11.09 12.31 23.64
CA SER A 475 -9.66 12.25 23.42
C SER A 475 -9.23 13.02 22.19
N PHE A 476 -8.04 13.59 22.28
CA PHE A 476 -7.30 14.17 21.18
C PHE A 476 -5.97 13.43 21.07
N GLY A 477 -5.45 13.25 19.87
CA GLY A 477 -4.16 12.59 19.70
C GLY A 477 -3.45 12.96 18.41
N THR A 478 -2.18 12.62 18.32
CA THR A 478 -1.36 12.81 17.12
C THR A 478 -0.34 11.69 17.02
N GLN A 479 0.14 11.42 15.80
CA GLN A 479 1.25 10.51 15.58
C GLN A 479 2.56 11.29 15.73
N LEU A 480 3.40 10.90 16.68
CA LEU A 480 4.72 11.46 16.92
C LEU A 480 5.79 10.44 16.52
N GLU A 481 6.41 10.61 15.35
CA GLU A 481 7.49 9.77 14.79
C GLU A 481 7.85 8.49 15.58
N ARG A 482 8.89 8.55 16.43
CA ARG A 482 9.40 7.42 17.22
C ARG A 482 8.61 7.16 18.52
N LEU A 483 7.77 8.09 18.94
CA LEU A 483 6.94 7.99 20.16
C LEU A 483 5.55 7.40 19.88
N GLY A 484 5.26 7.05 18.62
CA GLY A 484 3.98 6.46 18.23
C GLY A 484 2.81 7.41 18.45
N GLN A 485 1.65 6.84 18.79
CA GLN A 485 0.44 7.61 19.01
C GLN A 485 0.47 8.25 20.40
N PHE A 486 0.45 9.59 20.46
CA PHE A 486 0.27 10.35 21.69
C PHE A 486 -1.19 10.79 21.83
N THR A 487 -1.79 10.60 23.01
CA THR A 487 -3.20 10.91 23.29
C THR A 487 -3.38 11.63 24.61
N VAL A 488 -4.29 12.60 24.64
CA VAL A 488 -4.81 13.23 25.84
C VAL A 488 -6.31 13.02 25.87
N GLU A 489 -6.83 12.38 26.92
CA GLU A 489 -8.23 12.01 27.08
C GLU A 489 -8.79 12.57 28.38
N GLY A 490 -9.85 13.37 28.29
CA GLY A 490 -10.69 13.72 29.42
C GLY A 490 -11.87 12.77 29.50
N ARG A 491 -12.16 12.19 30.68
CA ARG A 491 -13.37 11.39 30.89
C ARG A 491 -14.14 11.82 32.11
N THR A 492 -15.45 11.63 32.04
CA THR A 492 -16.34 11.73 33.20
C THR A 492 -17.28 10.54 33.21
N GLU A 493 -17.32 9.83 34.34
CA GLU A 493 -18.10 8.60 34.47
C GLU A 493 -18.69 8.43 35.87
N ARG A 494 -19.75 7.65 35.94
CA ARG A 494 -20.38 7.17 37.17
C ARG A 494 -20.14 5.68 37.29
N GLN A 495 -19.62 5.29 38.43
CA GLN A 495 -19.29 3.92 38.76
C GLN A 495 -20.21 3.41 39.88
N ARG A 496 -20.70 2.18 39.73
CA ARG A 496 -21.51 1.50 40.76
C ARG A 496 -21.03 0.07 40.92
N LEU A 497 -21.12 -0.40 42.16
CA LEU A 497 -20.77 -1.76 42.55
C LEU A 497 -21.99 -2.42 43.21
N TRP A 498 -22.27 -3.67 42.86
CA TRP A 498 -23.26 -4.49 43.55
C TRP A 498 -22.62 -5.79 44.00
N SER A 499 -22.76 -6.12 45.28
CA SER A 499 -22.43 -7.46 45.74
C SER A 499 -23.44 -8.45 45.18
N ILE A 500 -22.94 -9.50 44.52
CA ILE A 500 -23.77 -10.64 44.10
C ILE A 500 -23.80 -11.65 45.24
N PHE A 501 -22.64 -11.99 45.80
CA PHE A 501 -22.53 -12.75 47.05
C PHE A 501 -21.14 -12.58 47.69
N GLY A 502 -21.03 -12.87 48.99
CA GLY A 502 -19.75 -13.13 49.67
C GLY A 502 -18.81 -11.92 49.82
N MET A 503 -19.19 -10.73 49.36
CA MET A 503 -18.41 -9.51 49.51
C MET A 503 -19.29 -8.39 50.10
N PRO A 504 -19.00 -7.87 51.30
CA PRO A 504 -19.73 -6.73 51.85
C PRO A 504 -19.29 -5.46 51.13
N ILE A 505 -20.00 -5.10 50.06
CA ILE A 505 -19.84 -3.82 49.36
C ILE A 505 -21.04 -2.95 49.68
N ASP A 506 -20.81 -1.66 49.95
CA ASP A 506 -21.87 -0.66 50.01
C ASP A 506 -22.46 -0.45 48.61
N THR A 507 -23.57 -1.15 48.34
CA THR A 507 -24.23 -1.13 47.03
C THR A 507 -25.02 0.17 46.78
N ALA A 508 -25.18 1.03 47.80
CA ALA A 508 -25.95 2.27 47.68
C ALA A 508 -25.10 3.43 47.13
N ARG A 509 -23.77 3.35 47.22
CA ARG A 509 -22.88 4.47 46.88
C ARG A 509 -22.40 4.41 45.43
N ALA A 510 -22.89 5.33 44.60
CA ALA A 510 -22.29 5.60 43.30
C ALA A 510 -21.07 6.51 43.46
N LEU A 511 -19.98 6.22 42.76
CA LEU A 511 -18.81 7.08 42.69
C LEU A 511 -18.78 7.83 41.37
N SER A 512 -18.56 9.14 41.42
CA SER A 512 -18.33 9.94 40.22
C SER A 512 -16.82 10.11 40.02
N VAL A 513 -16.35 9.83 38.81
CA VAL A 513 -14.94 9.97 38.42
C VAL A 513 -14.88 10.98 37.28
N SER A 514 -14.04 12.00 37.42
CA SER A 514 -13.66 12.88 36.32
C SER A 514 -12.14 12.92 36.27
N SER A 515 -11.54 12.52 35.16
CA SER A 515 -10.08 12.36 35.05
C SER A 515 -9.54 12.84 33.72
N LEU A 516 -8.24 13.10 33.72
CA LEU A 516 -7.43 13.38 32.55
C LEU A 516 -6.38 12.29 32.42
N LYS A 517 -6.34 11.63 31.27
CA LYS A 517 -5.39 10.57 30.91
C LYS A 517 -4.48 11.07 29.80
N ILE A 518 -3.18 10.95 30.00
CA ILE A 518 -2.15 11.15 28.99
C ILE A 518 -1.60 9.77 28.66
N GLY A 519 -1.49 9.44 27.37
CA GLY A 519 -1.03 8.14 26.93
C GLY A 519 -0.13 8.22 25.72
N THR A 520 0.82 7.30 25.62
CA THR A 520 1.59 7.00 24.41
C THR A 520 1.49 5.51 24.10
N LYS A 521 1.30 5.18 22.83
CA LYS A 521 1.27 3.80 22.34
C LYS A 521 2.13 3.67 21.08
N ILE A 522 3.09 2.76 21.14
CA ILE A 522 3.94 2.35 20.02
C ILE A 522 3.54 0.92 19.68
N ASP A 523 3.24 0.65 18.40
CA ASP A 523 2.93 -0.69 17.90
C ASP A 523 3.60 -0.86 16.54
N SER A 524 4.67 -1.66 16.50
CA SER A 524 5.45 -1.95 15.29
C SER A 524 5.40 -3.44 14.91
N ARG A 525 4.36 -4.15 15.37
CA ARG A 525 4.18 -5.57 15.06
C ARG A 525 4.00 -5.77 13.56
N ASP A 526 4.68 -6.79 13.03
CA ASP A 526 4.59 -7.21 11.63
C ASP A 526 3.19 -7.72 11.24
N ARG A 527 2.54 -8.44 12.15
CA ARG A 527 1.21 -9.00 11.95
C ARG A 527 0.45 -9.21 13.25
N PHE A 528 -0.86 -9.37 13.13
CA PHE A 528 -1.75 -9.78 14.23
C PHE A 528 -2.90 -10.65 13.67
N PRO A 529 -3.19 -11.84 14.24
CA PRO A 529 -2.58 -12.45 15.42
C PRO A 529 -1.18 -13.06 15.15
N TYR A 530 -0.57 -13.64 16.19
CA TYR A 530 0.75 -14.28 16.15
C TYR A 530 1.93 -13.47 15.55
N PRO A 531 2.26 -12.27 16.09
CA PRO A 531 3.35 -11.42 15.58
C PRO A 531 4.69 -12.15 15.65
N ARG A 532 5.55 -12.03 14.63
CA ARG A 532 6.89 -12.65 14.60
C ARG A 532 7.96 -11.67 15.05
N ASP A 533 7.82 -10.40 14.68
CA ASP A 533 8.77 -9.35 14.97
C ASP A 533 8.05 -8.03 15.29
N GLY A 534 8.71 -7.17 16.06
CA GLY A 534 8.21 -5.85 16.42
C GLY A 534 8.03 -5.65 17.92
N VAL A 535 7.53 -4.48 18.29
CA VAL A 535 7.40 -4.04 19.69
C VAL A 535 6.04 -3.40 19.92
N VAL A 536 5.46 -3.68 21.09
CA VAL A 536 4.32 -2.95 21.62
C VAL A 536 4.74 -2.29 22.92
N MET A 537 4.65 -0.97 22.99
CA MET A 537 4.85 -0.21 24.21
C MET A 537 3.62 0.65 24.47
N GLU A 538 3.11 0.62 25.69
CA GLU A 538 2.00 1.45 26.15
C GLU A 538 2.40 2.08 27.48
N PHE A 539 2.30 3.40 27.55
CA PHE A 539 2.44 4.13 28.81
C PHE A 539 1.23 5.04 28.97
N THR A 540 0.60 5.01 30.14
CA THR A 540 -0.50 5.90 30.47
C THR A 540 -0.32 6.48 31.87
N TYR A 541 -0.54 7.78 31.99
CA TYR A 541 -0.68 8.50 33.25
C TYR A 541 -2.09 9.05 33.32
N GLU A 542 -2.83 8.75 34.38
CA GLU A 542 -4.19 9.24 34.60
C GLU A 542 -4.31 9.87 35.98
N SER A 543 -4.93 11.05 36.03
CA SER A 543 -5.18 11.75 37.28
C SER A 543 -6.61 12.32 37.35
N GLY A 544 -7.23 12.21 38.53
CA GLY A 544 -8.56 12.77 38.80
C GLY A 544 -8.52 14.30 38.87
N LEU A 545 -9.35 14.97 38.08
CA LEU A 545 -9.35 16.43 37.89
C LEU A 545 -9.92 17.21 39.08
N VAL A 546 -10.83 16.60 39.86
CA VAL A 546 -11.55 17.29 40.95
C VAL A 546 -11.77 16.33 42.12
N LYS A 547 -11.32 16.71 43.31
CA LYS A 547 -11.66 16.04 44.58
C LYS A 547 -12.74 16.84 45.29
N ASN A 548 -13.96 16.29 45.39
CA ASN A 548 -15.03 16.87 46.21
C ASN A 548 -15.80 15.74 46.93
N LYS A 549 -16.87 16.05 47.67
CA LYS A 549 -17.61 15.03 48.45
C LYS A 549 -18.19 13.89 47.59
N GLU A 550 -18.40 14.12 46.30
CA GLU A 550 -19.00 13.16 45.37
C GLU A 550 -18.01 12.62 44.32
N LYS A 551 -16.87 13.30 44.11
CA LYS A 551 -15.84 12.98 43.12
C LYS A 551 -14.55 12.52 43.77
N VAL A 552 -14.06 11.35 43.35
CA VAL A 552 -12.80 10.77 43.83
C VAL A 552 -11.64 11.27 42.97
N GLY A 553 -10.67 11.92 43.61
CA GLY A 553 -9.35 12.15 43.00
C GLY A 553 -8.49 10.91 43.18
N PHE A 554 -7.74 10.53 42.14
CA PHE A 554 -6.76 9.45 42.18
C PHE A 554 -5.65 9.72 41.17
N THR A 555 -4.57 8.96 41.26
CA THR A 555 -3.47 8.93 40.30
C THR A 555 -3.17 7.49 39.94
N LYS A 556 -2.99 7.22 38.65
CA LYS A 556 -2.75 5.90 38.09
C LYS A 556 -1.71 5.98 37.00
N MET A 557 -0.66 5.17 37.11
CA MET A 557 0.35 5.01 36.09
C MET A 557 0.37 3.56 35.64
N TYR A 558 0.47 3.34 34.34
CA TYR A 558 0.53 2.02 33.76
C TYR A 558 1.55 2.00 32.64
N PHE A 559 2.36 0.96 32.62
CA PHE A 559 3.36 0.70 31.60
C PHE A 559 3.27 -0.76 31.18
N ASN A 560 3.24 -0.99 29.87
CA ASN A 560 3.31 -2.31 29.26
C ASN A 560 4.31 -2.28 28.12
N TYR A 561 5.22 -3.24 28.11
CA TYR A 561 6.20 -3.44 27.06
C TYR A 561 6.18 -4.90 26.64
N GLU A 562 6.04 -5.16 25.35
CA GLU A 562 6.13 -6.47 24.73
C GLU A 562 7.06 -6.36 23.52
N SER A 563 7.99 -7.28 23.39
CA SER A 563 8.79 -7.42 22.17
C SER A 563 8.55 -8.78 21.57
N TYR A 564 8.62 -8.87 20.25
CA TYR A 564 8.53 -10.10 19.47
C TYR A 564 9.82 -10.20 18.67
N SER A 565 10.49 -11.35 18.74
CA SER A 565 11.66 -11.62 17.94
C SER A 565 11.69 -13.08 17.49
N THR A 566 11.99 -13.30 16.22
CA THR A 566 12.09 -14.64 15.63
C THR A 566 13.52 -14.92 15.12
N PRO A 567 14.51 -15.08 16.02
CA PRO A 567 15.92 -15.24 15.63
C PRO A 567 16.21 -16.54 14.88
N PHE A 568 15.36 -17.56 15.03
CA PHE A 568 15.43 -18.82 14.30
C PHE A 568 14.12 -19.07 13.55
N PRO A 569 14.13 -19.80 12.42
CA PRO A 569 12.91 -20.14 11.70
C PRO A 569 11.88 -20.79 12.63
N ARG A 570 10.63 -20.31 12.55
CA ARG A 570 9.47 -20.81 13.31
C ARG A 570 9.53 -20.65 14.83
N GLN A 571 10.57 -20.01 15.39
CA GLN A 571 10.75 -19.85 16.83
C GLN A 571 10.68 -18.39 17.25
N THR A 572 9.58 -17.99 17.89
CA THR A 572 9.36 -16.61 18.34
C THR A 572 9.46 -16.52 19.86
N PHE A 573 10.20 -15.53 20.35
CA PHE A 573 10.26 -15.14 21.76
C PHE A 573 9.43 -13.87 22.00
N ARG A 574 8.66 -13.86 23.09
CA ARG A 574 7.86 -12.72 23.55
C ARG A 574 8.16 -12.42 25.02
N PRO A 575 9.20 -11.63 25.34
CA PRO A 575 9.32 -11.01 26.64
C PRO A 575 8.24 -9.93 26.81
N LYS A 576 7.64 -9.87 28.00
CA LYS A 576 6.63 -8.91 28.39
C LYS A 576 6.89 -8.39 29.79
N ILE A 577 6.75 -7.09 29.97
CA ILE A 577 6.86 -6.40 31.27
C ILE A 577 5.63 -5.52 31.44
N MET A 578 4.95 -5.63 32.58
CA MET A 578 3.90 -4.72 32.99
C MET A 578 4.20 -4.16 34.37
N PHE A 579 4.05 -2.86 34.50
CA PHE A 579 4.11 -2.13 35.76
C PHE A 579 2.85 -1.28 35.92
N GLY A 580 2.28 -1.27 37.12
CA GLY A 580 1.15 -0.42 37.47
C GLY A 580 1.35 0.19 38.84
N PHE A 581 1.11 1.49 38.95
CA PHE A 581 1.12 2.23 40.20
C PHE A 581 -0.21 2.98 40.36
N GLY A 582 -0.76 2.95 41.55
CA GLY A 582 -1.98 3.65 41.93
C GLY A 582 -1.86 4.21 43.33
N ASP A 583 -2.35 5.43 43.53
CA ASP A 583 -2.39 6.03 44.88
C ASP A 583 -3.46 5.38 45.77
N GLU A 584 -3.40 5.64 47.08
CA GLU A 584 -4.34 5.04 48.05
C GLU A 584 -5.80 5.40 47.80
N THR A 585 -6.08 6.46 47.05
CA THR A 585 -7.44 6.89 46.71
C THR A 585 -7.98 6.21 45.45
N LEU A 586 -7.17 5.44 44.71
CA LEU A 586 -7.60 4.67 43.55
C LEU A 586 -8.79 3.74 43.90
N PRO A 587 -9.98 3.93 43.28
CA PRO A 587 -11.17 3.14 43.57
C PRO A 587 -11.04 1.70 43.05
N LEU A 588 -11.76 0.77 43.68
CA LEU A 588 -11.71 -0.67 43.37
C LEU A 588 -11.95 -0.97 41.88
N THR A 589 -12.87 -0.25 41.26
CA THR A 589 -13.22 -0.33 39.83
C THR A 589 -12.02 -0.05 38.90
N GLU A 590 -11.10 0.80 39.34
CA GLU A 590 -9.92 1.25 38.60
C GLU A 590 -8.64 0.49 38.94
N GLN A 591 -8.68 -0.40 39.94
CA GLN A 591 -7.53 -1.21 40.33
C GLN A 591 -7.08 -2.14 39.19
N PHE A 592 -5.77 -2.39 39.15
CA PHE A 592 -5.16 -3.37 38.26
C PHE A 592 -5.68 -4.77 38.57
N SER A 593 -5.55 -5.69 37.62
CA SER A 593 -5.90 -7.09 37.83
C SER A 593 -4.84 -8.03 37.27
N LEU A 594 -4.65 -9.17 37.94
CA LEU A 594 -3.68 -10.20 37.60
C LEU A 594 -4.38 -11.57 37.55
N GLY A 595 -4.17 -12.27 36.44
CA GLY A 595 -4.74 -13.60 36.19
C GLY A 595 -5.35 -13.74 34.80
N GLY A 596 -5.67 -14.98 34.42
CA GLY A 596 -6.21 -15.33 33.11
C GLY A 596 -5.14 -15.67 32.08
N GLN A 597 -5.60 -16.09 30.90
CA GLN A 597 -4.75 -16.60 29.82
C GLN A 597 -3.66 -15.62 29.40
N GLU A 598 -3.93 -14.32 29.34
CA GLU A 598 -2.98 -13.32 28.81
C GLU A 598 -2.10 -12.62 29.85
N ARG A 599 -2.41 -12.73 31.16
CA ARG A 599 -1.66 -12.02 32.21
C ARG A 599 -0.86 -12.94 33.11
N PHE A 600 -1.45 -13.96 33.72
CA PHE A 600 -0.73 -14.79 34.70
C PHE A 600 -1.33 -16.19 34.82
N PHE A 601 -0.54 -17.22 34.51
CA PHE A 601 -1.00 -18.60 34.58
C PHE A 601 -1.15 -19.13 36.01
N GLY A 602 -2.13 -20.03 36.19
CA GLY A 602 -2.55 -20.56 37.47
C GLY A 602 -3.61 -19.72 38.18
N TYR A 603 -3.90 -18.53 37.68
CA TYR A 603 -4.99 -17.66 38.14
C TYR A 603 -6.11 -17.56 37.12
N ARG A 604 -7.35 -17.51 37.59
CA ARG A 604 -8.54 -17.18 36.78
C ARG A 604 -8.51 -15.72 36.33
N GLU A 605 -9.44 -15.26 35.50
CA GLU A 605 -9.48 -13.82 35.19
C GLU A 605 -9.83 -12.99 36.43
N ASP A 606 -9.22 -11.79 36.52
CA ASP A 606 -9.37 -10.82 37.62
C ASP A 606 -9.13 -11.36 39.02
N ASN A 607 -8.43 -12.49 39.11
CA ASN A 607 -8.21 -13.25 40.33
C ASN A 607 -7.66 -12.36 41.45
N ALA A 608 -6.56 -11.65 41.19
CA ALA A 608 -6.02 -10.69 42.14
C ALA A 608 -6.24 -9.27 41.63
N ARG A 609 -6.67 -8.36 42.52
CA ARG A 609 -6.81 -6.93 42.24
C ARG A 609 -6.02 -6.11 43.25
N GLY A 610 -5.52 -4.96 42.82
CA GLY A 610 -4.73 -4.09 43.67
C GLY A 610 -4.29 -2.82 42.96
N ARG A 611 -3.59 -1.97 43.71
CA ARG A 611 -3.12 -0.66 43.24
C ARG A 611 -1.72 -0.70 42.66
N GLN A 612 -0.91 -1.67 43.08
CA GLN A 612 0.44 -1.90 42.56
C GLN A 612 0.46 -3.20 41.77
N LEU A 613 1.03 -3.19 40.57
CA LEU A 613 1.15 -4.35 39.69
C LEU A 613 2.61 -4.48 39.24
N LEU A 614 3.15 -5.69 39.34
CA LEU A 614 4.36 -6.08 38.61
C LEU A 614 4.10 -7.42 37.93
N LEU A 615 4.40 -7.50 36.63
CA LEU A 615 4.44 -8.74 35.87
C LEU A 615 5.63 -8.71 34.92
N VAL A 616 6.39 -9.80 34.92
CA VAL A 616 7.38 -10.13 33.90
C VAL A 616 6.99 -11.49 33.34
N SER A 617 6.93 -11.62 32.03
CA SER A 617 6.53 -12.86 31.36
C SER A 617 7.45 -13.13 30.19
N LEU A 618 7.78 -14.40 29.98
CA LEU A 618 8.51 -14.87 28.81
C LEU A 618 7.68 -15.98 28.15
N ARG A 619 7.18 -15.71 26.95
CA ARG A 619 6.51 -16.71 26.11
C ARG A 619 7.44 -17.12 24.98
N TYR A 620 7.63 -18.43 24.81
CA TYR A 620 8.24 -19.06 23.66
C TYR A 620 7.14 -19.68 22.79
N ARG A 621 7.17 -19.42 21.49
CA ARG A 621 6.20 -19.95 20.52
C ARG A 621 6.95 -20.62 19.37
N TYR A 622 6.56 -21.85 19.07
CA TYR A 622 7.06 -22.63 17.96
C TYR A 622 5.94 -22.91 16.96
N GLN A 623 6.09 -22.46 15.71
CA GLN A 623 5.18 -22.82 14.62
C GLN A 623 5.49 -24.26 14.19
N LEU A 624 4.51 -25.15 14.33
CA LEU A 624 4.67 -26.56 13.98
C LEU A 624 4.82 -26.72 12.46
N PRO A 625 5.59 -27.73 11.99
CA PRO A 625 5.66 -28.09 10.58
C PRO A 625 4.36 -28.71 10.03
N ILE A 626 3.42 -29.04 10.91
CA ILE A 626 2.15 -29.70 10.57
C ILE A 626 1.03 -28.70 10.86
N GLU A 627 0.14 -28.52 9.89
CA GLU A 627 -1.05 -27.68 9.99
C GLU A 627 -2.26 -28.53 10.37
N LEU A 628 -2.80 -28.32 11.56
CA LEU A 628 -4.07 -28.93 11.98
C LEU A 628 -5.23 -28.08 11.43
N LEU A 629 -5.50 -28.23 10.13
CA LEU A 629 -6.41 -27.40 9.31
C LEU A 629 -5.91 -25.96 9.09
N PHE A 630 -5.15 -25.40 10.04
CA PHE A 630 -4.59 -24.06 10.00
C PHE A 630 -3.18 -24.06 10.60
N ASP A 631 -2.50 -22.92 10.43
CA ASP A 631 -1.22 -22.60 11.06
C ASP A 631 -1.26 -22.91 12.56
N THR A 632 -0.43 -23.87 13.00
CA THR A 632 -0.47 -24.42 14.35
C THR A 632 0.77 -24.02 15.15
N TYR A 633 0.56 -23.60 16.40
CA TYR A 633 1.61 -23.08 17.26
C TYR A 633 1.64 -23.80 18.61
N ALA A 634 2.80 -24.33 18.98
CA ALA A 634 3.08 -24.80 20.34
C ALA A 634 3.68 -23.66 21.17
N MET A 635 3.20 -23.48 22.39
CA MET A 635 3.57 -22.35 23.24
C MET A 635 3.96 -22.80 24.64
N VAL A 636 5.00 -22.19 25.19
CA VAL A 636 5.39 -22.31 26.59
C VAL A 636 5.51 -20.91 27.16
N ARG A 637 5.00 -20.66 28.36
CA ARG A 637 5.15 -19.37 29.03
C ARG A 637 5.51 -19.55 30.48
N TYR A 638 6.36 -18.66 30.95
CA TYR A 638 6.66 -18.47 32.34
C TYR A 638 6.35 -17.03 32.76
N ASP A 639 5.64 -16.90 33.87
CA ASP A 639 5.16 -15.63 34.43
C ASP A 639 5.76 -15.44 35.83
N LEU A 640 6.22 -14.23 36.12
CA LEU A 640 6.67 -13.79 37.44
C LEU A 640 5.96 -12.49 37.77
N GLY A 641 5.12 -12.48 38.80
CA GLY A 641 4.34 -11.29 39.07
C GLY A 641 3.57 -11.33 40.37
N HIS A 642 3.13 -10.16 40.81
CA HIS A 642 2.24 -10.03 41.95
C HIS A 642 1.47 -8.70 41.87
N ILE A 643 0.48 -8.58 42.75
CA ILE A 643 -0.35 -7.40 42.89
C ILE A 643 -0.44 -7.06 44.37
N TRP A 644 -0.37 -5.78 44.71
CA TRP A 644 -0.42 -5.31 46.10
C TRP A 644 -1.44 -4.20 46.26
N GLU A 645 -1.99 -4.07 47.46
CA GLU A 645 -2.95 -3.01 47.78
C GLU A 645 -2.26 -1.67 48.05
N LYS A 646 -1.06 -1.71 48.64
CA LYS A 646 -0.27 -0.53 49.02
C LYS A 646 1.18 -0.63 48.56
N ALA A 647 1.85 0.51 48.39
CA ALA A 647 3.22 0.56 47.89
C ALA A 647 4.23 -0.02 48.88
N GLU A 648 4.01 0.14 50.20
CA GLU A 648 4.91 -0.34 51.26
C GLU A 648 4.94 -1.86 51.38
N GLN A 649 3.93 -2.54 50.80
CA GLN A 649 3.82 -4.00 50.77
C GLN A 649 4.68 -4.63 49.68
N ILE A 650 5.25 -3.84 48.76
CA ILE A 650 6.04 -4.36 47.65
C ILE A 650 7.29 -5.05 48.20
N ARG A 651 7.38 -6.36 47.98
CA ARG A 651 8.53 -7.19 48.33
C ARG A 651 8.81 -8.15 47.19
N LEU A 652 10.01 -8.09 46.61
CA LEU A 652 10.40 -8.96 45.50
C LEU A 652 10.40 -10.45 45.87
N LYS A 653 10.57 -10.78 47.16
CA LYS A 653 10.47 -12.15 47.66
C LYS A 653 9.06 -12.74 47.65
N ASP A 654 8.03 -11.90 47.53
CA ASP A 654 6.61 -12.32 47.53
C ASP A 654 6.09 -12.51 46.09
N LEU A 655 6.96 -12.39 45.08
CA LEU A 655 6.61 -12.63 43.69
C LEU A 655 6.15 -14.07 43.50
N ARG A 656 5.09 -14.21 42.71
CA ARG A 656 4.46 -15.48 42.42
C ARG A 656 4.88 -15.94 41.04
N HIS A 657 4.99 -17.25 40.88
CA HIS A 657 5.44 -17.87 39.64
C HIS A 657 4.27 -18.56 38.95
N GLY A 658 4.16 -18.40 37.64
CA GLY A 658 3.18 -19.08 36.79
C GLY A 658 3.91 -19.80 35.67
N ILE A 659 3.51 -21.03 35.35
CA ILE A 659 4.03 -21.75 34.19
C ILE A 659 2.87 -22.39 33.43
N GLY A 660 2.91 -22.34 32.11
CA GLY A 660 1.91 -22.97 31.28
C GLY A 660 2.41 -23.35 29.90
N VAL A 661 1.74 -24.33 29.32
CA VAL A 661 1.95 -24.82 27.97
C VAL A 661 0.62 -24.75 27.22
N GLY A 662 0.67 -24.56 25.91
CA GLY A 662 -0.55 -24.46 25.11
C GLY A 662 -0.36 -24.68 23.64
N LEU A 663 -1.48 -24.79 22.94
CA LEU A 663 -1.60 -24.88 21.50
C LEU A 663 -2.45 -23.72 21.00
N GLY A 664 -2.08 -23.16 19.85
CA GLY A 664 -2.82 -22.11 19.16
C GLY A 664 -3.01 -22.45 17.68
N LEU A 665 -4.16 -22.10 17.14
CA LEU A 665 -4.50 -22.20 15.72
C LEU A 665 -4.87 -20.82 15.19
N ASP A 666 -4.28 -20.42 14.07
CA ASP A 666 -4.63 -19.17 13.39
C ASP A 666 -5.82 -19.38 12.44
N THR A 667 -7.04 -19.29 12.98
CA THR A 667 -8.26 -19.58 12.23
C THR A 667 -8.83 -18.32 11.56
N PRO A 668 -9.63 -18.44 10.48
CA PRO A 668 -10.26 -17.31 9.81
C PRO A 668 -11.20 -16.47 10.69
N ILE A 669 -11.68 -17.04 11.81
CA ILE A 669 -12.56 -16.34 12.77
C ILE A 669 -11.79 -15.76 13.96
N GLY A 670 -10.45 -15.83 13.94
CA GLY A 670 -9.54 -15.36 14.97
C GLY A 670 -8.73 -16.48 15.63
N PRO A 671 -7.81 -16.15 16.55
CA PRO A 671 -6.97 -17.14 17.19
C PRO A 671 -7.82 -18.10 18.05
N ALA A 672 -7.55 -19.40 17.92
CA ALA A 672 -8.11 -20.44 18.78
C ALA A 672 -6.98 -21.02 19.64
N GLU A 673 -6.99 -20.72 20.94
CA GLU A 673 -5.91 -21.04 21.86
C GLU A 673 -6.42 -21.85 23.04
N VAL A 674 -5.64 -22.87 23.43
CA VAL A 674 -5.85 -23.67 24.64
C VAL A 674 -4.55 -23.71 25.42
N PHE A 675 -4.62 -23.39 26.71
CA PHE A 675 -3.49 -23.47 27.62
C PHE A 675 -3.83 -24.29 28.86
N VAL A 676 -2.82 -24.96 29.40
CA VAL A 676 -2.83 -25.57 30.72
C VAL A 676 -1.67 -25.00 31.50
N GLY A 677 -1.94 -24.48 32.69
CA GLY A 677 -0.91 -23.87 33.52
C GLY A 677 -1.23 -23.91 35.01
N ARG A 678 -0.22 -23.65 35.84
CA ARG A 678 -0.36 -23.60 37.29
C ARG A 678 0.54 -22.53 37.88
N ALA A 679 0.15 -22.03 39.05
CA ALA A 679 0.93 -21.08 39.83
C ALA A 679 1.65 -21.80 40.97
N PHE A 680 2.79 -21.27 41.42
CA PHE A 680 3.52 -21.78 42.56
C PHE A 680 4.30 -20.69 43.31
N PHE A 681 4.67 -21.01 44.55
CA PHE A 681 5.46 -20.16 45.42
C PHE A 681 6.81 -20.79 45.75
N ILE A 682 7.81 -19.95 46.04
CA ILE A 682 9.06 -20.36 46.65
C ILE A 682 9.02 -19.95 48.13
N ARG A 683 8.85 -20.93 49.01
CA ARG A 683 8.73 -20.83 50.46
C ARG A 683 10.05 -21.17 51.12
N LYS A 684 10.75 -20.15 51.63
CA LYS A 684 12.06 -20.29 52.29
C LYS A 684 11.98 -20.99 53.65
N ASP A 685 10.79 -21.09 54.22
CA ASP A 685 10.47 -21.83 55.46
C ASP A 685 10.47 -23.35 55.27
N LEU A 686 10.56 -23.86 54.03
CA LEU A 686 10.63 -25.29 53.72
C LEU A 686 12.06 -25.68 53.32
N PHE A 687 12.81 -26.29 54.24
CA PHE A 687 14.23 -26.60 54.06
C PHE A 687 14.52 -27.70 53.01
N GLU A 688 13.63 -28.68 52.82
CA GLU A 688 13.84 -29.80 51.89
C GLU A 688 13.21 -29.59 50.50
N ASN A 689 12.08 -28.88 50.43
CA ASN A 689 11.40 -28.59 49.16
C ASN A 689 10.69 -27.23 49.25
N PRO A 690 11.29 -26.16 48.71
CA PRO A 690 10.76 -24.82 48.85
C PRO A 690 9.53 -24.55 47.98
N LEU A 691 9.04 -25.50 47.19
CA LEU A 691 7.96 -25.25 46.24
C LEU A 691 6.58 -25.58 46.82
N SER A 692 5.66 -24.63 46.75
CA SER A 692 4.24 -24.83 47.06
C SER A 692 3.38 -24.60 45.82
N PHE A 693 2.67 -25.62 45.36
CA PHE A 693 1.96 -25.63 44.08
C PHE A 693 0.47 -25.33 44.25
N GLY A 694 -0.04 -24.50 43.34
CA GLY A 694 -1.46 -24.19 43.20
C GLY A 694 -2.19 -25.18 42.29
N PRO A 695 -3.50 -24.96 42.07
CA PRO A 695 -4.31 -25.79 41.18
C PRO A 695 -3.84 -25.67 39.73
N VAL A 696 -4.08 -26.74 38.96
CA VAL A 696 -3.94 -26.70 37.50
C VAL A 696 -5.16 -26.01 36.93
N SER A 697 -4.92 -24.93 36.18
CA SER A 697 -5.93 -24.16 35.47
C SER A 697 -5.85 -24.45 33.98
N THR A 698 -7.01 -24.66 33.37
CA THR A 698 -7.17 -24.69 31.92
C THR A 698 -7.70 -23.33 31.46
N TYR A 699 -7.26 -22.91 30.28
CA TYR A 699 -7.72 -21.70 29.62
C TYR A 699 -8.01 -22.06 28.18
N PHE A 700 -9.14 -21.60 27.67
CA PHE A 700 -9.37 -21.65 26.24
C PHE A 700 -9.98 -20.36 25.76
N ARG A 701 -9.69 -20.02 24.51
CA ARG A 701 -10.26 -18.85 23.87
C ARG A 701 -10.32 -19.05 22.37
N ILE A 702 -11.45 -18.68 21.77
CA ILE A 702 -11.65 -18.67 20.32
C ILE A 702 -12.17 -17.30 19.90
N GLY A 703 -11.55 -16.75 18.86
CA GLY A 703 -11.98 -15.52 18.20
C GLY A 703 -11.25 -14.26 18.69
N TYR A 704 -11.46 -13.17 17.96
CA TYR A 704 -10.84 -11.89 18.28
C TYR A 704 -11.36 -11.28 19.59
N ALA A 705 -10.50 -10.59 20.34
CA ALA A 705 -10.96 -9.55 21.27
C ALA A 705 -11.19 -8.33 20.40
N PHE A 706 -12.41 -7.83 20.37
CA PHE A 706 -12.74 -6.57 19.73
C PHE A 706 -12.64 -5.40 20.71
#